data_AF-A0A916DS62-F1
#
_entry.id   AF-A0A916DS62-F1
#
_cell.length_a   1.000
_cell.length_b   1.000
_cell.length_c   1.000
_cell.angle_alpha   90.00
_cell.angle_beta   90.00
_cell.angle_gamma   90.00
#
_symmetry.space_group_name_H-M   'P 1'
#
loop_
_entity.id
_entity.type
_entity.pdbx_description
1 polymer ?
#
loop_
_entity_poly.entity_id
_entity_poly.type
_entity_poly.pdbx_seq_one_letter_code
_entity_poly.pdbx_strand_id
1 'polypeptide(L)'
;MKQSSPKGWHWQAAPGLPVGRRPEALSAVSLASRGLLASATLALSLTSSPALAQQPAETRIPGITTWVYEIGENLDRRPTLVEGQTPNAYGVFDQVTFDKGFDSPFGRLEDQFVGEVRGWLTIDTPGTYEFRVECDDGAALVLDGKQLIDLDDLGAFTGDVGVELAAGAHALSIPFYEDRGGFHLRLLWLPPGAKEFALVPKDNLKAEAGQTFATSPGPKRWYFANSPLAPGDGRPLEGVHPAMTLENFRGPDFKPGVGGLAFLPDGRLAVCTWDQIGAVYILDHLDRPEGVTITRFAEGLGEPLGIAVVNGDILVTQKQEVTRLRDTDGDGAADLYEPVAAAWPASHNYHEFSFNLQPHDGALFITTSVPLKSGDTNYTPGEVGGKPASAFAVGDGPGSCWRIDPATGTMKVFARGLRAPNGMGLGPDGLLLCGDNQGDWLPASRINVLREGGFYGHQVTPDGKEPADPPLVWLPHGEIGNSPTQMVLVPDGPYKRDVLCGDVTYGGIQRIACENVKGVWQGSVFRFSQGLEAGVNRLAWGPDGCLYVGGIGSNGNWNHKGTKYGLQRLRWNGTVPFEMKAISSRADGVVVSFTTPTDAKAADPSSYIVKSWHYEPTVRYGGPKVGVRPHVVKRVELSSDGTAAFLAIDDLAENSVVHVRLRDLTSATGENPWSTEGWLTLNRKSEVSGPAFAGGPARAPRFTMRPVSAIEVVGEITSNLSHADGSALKWKREGRDVLADPAAGDAITGESFADCFVHVEWLSPAGGDLANQTNGNSGVKLMGRYEIQILNTPGAPYPAKFNEAGAIYRIKAADTNASTGAGTWQTYDIDFTAPRWEGTKKTASARMSVWWNGVLVHDNVEVPAKTGLSPDEAPGDFPLLLQAHTNAANGPVRFRNVWIVNDPAK
;
A
#
# COMPACT_ATOMS: atom_id res chain seq x y z
N MET A 1 -27.93 -61.28 6.47
CA MET A 1 -28.34 -61.37 7.88
C MET A 1 -28.03 -60.03 8.56
N LYS A 2 -29.09 -59.35 9.01
CA LYS A 2 -29.21 -58.22 9.97
C LYS A 2 -28.26 -56.99 9.92
N GLN A 3 -28.93 -55.87 9.66
CA GLN A 3 -28.63 -54.45 9.88
C GLN A 3 -28.09 -54.10 11.28
N SER A 4 -27.30 -53.03 11.38
CA SER A 4 -27.68 -51.82 12.13
C SER A 4 -26.82 -50.61 11.75
N SER A 5 -27.47 -49.47 11.67
CA SER A 5 -27.05 -48.15 11.16
C SER A 5 -26.36 -47.27 12.21
N PRO A 6 -25.54 -46.27 11.82
CA PRO A 6 -25.12 -45.19 12.71
C PRO A 6 -26.21 -44.11 12.80
N LYS A 7 -26.48 -43.65 14.02
CA LYS A 7 -27.43 -42.57 14.35
C LYS A 7 -26.93 -41.23 13.80
N GLY A 8 -27.84 -40.52 13.13
CA GLY A 8 -27.64 -39.17 12.62
C GLY A 8 -27.63 -38.10 13.71
N TRP A 9 -26.94 -37.01 13.41
CA TRP A 9 -26.97 -35.75 14.16
C TRP A 9 -28.07 -34.87 13.57
N HIS A 10 -29.05 -34.49 14.40
CA HIS A 10 -30.15 -33.61 14.02
C HIS A 10 -29.80 -32.16 14.32
N TRP A 11 -29.86 -31.29 13.31
CA TRP A 11 -30.00 -29.84 13.49
C TRP A 11 -31.49 -29.54 13.77
N GLN A 12 -31.81 -29.05 14.96
CA GLN A 12 -33.12 -28.44 15.22
C GLN A 12 -33.09 -26.99 14.72
N ALA A 13 -33.97 -26.69 13.77
CA ALA A 13 -34.27 -25.34 13.31
C ALA A 13 -35.02 -24.56 14.40
N ALA A 14 -34.57 -23.33 14.68
CA ALA A 14 -35.35 -22.36 15.43
C ALA A 14 -36.35 -21.64 14.50
N PRO A 15 -37.60 -21.36 14.94
CA PRO A 15 -38.66 -20.82 14.09
C PRO A 15 -38.49 -19.31 13.87
N GLY A 16 -38.96 -18.87 12.69
CA GLY A 16 -38.80 -17.51 12.18
C GLY A 16 -39.51 -16.42 12.98
N LEU A 17 -38.93 -15.22 12.91
CA LEU A 17 -39.55 -13.95 13.29
C LEU A 17 -39.77 -13.09 12.03
N PRO A 18 -40.85 -12.29 11.99
CA PRO A 18 -41.41 -11.76 10.77
C PRO A 18 -40.68 -10.53 10.20
N VAL A 19 -40.80 -10.42 8.89
CA VAL A 19 -40.36 -9.32 8.02
C VAL A 19 -40.97 -7.98 8.44
N GLY A 20 -40.12 -7.05 8.87
CA GLY A 20 -40.45 -5.63 9.06
C GLY A 20 -40.29 -4.85 7.75
N ARG A 21 -41.33 -4.09 7.40
CA ARG A 21 -41.49 -3.32 6.16
C ARG A 21 -40.39 -2.27 5.94
N ARG A 22 -40.00 -2.11 4.67
CA ARG A 22 -39.27 -0.95 4.13
C ARG A 22 -40.13 0.33 4.26
N PRO A 23 -39.55 1.51 4.49
CA PRO A 23 -40.12 2.76 4.02
C PRO A 23 -39.64 3.03 2.59
N GLU A 24 -40.58 3.44 1.75
CA GLU A 24 -40.42 3.80 0.35
C GLU A 24 -39.66 5.12 0.17
N ALA A 25 -39.10 5.26 -1.03
CA ALA A 25 -38.44 6.46 -1.52
C ALA A 25 -39.38 7.67 -1.60
N LEU A 26 -38.84 8.85 -1.33
CA LEU A 26 -39.38 10.11 -1.85
C LEU A 26 -38.25 10.88 -2.55
N SER A 27 -38.58 11.25 -3.79
CA SER A 27 -37.75 11.85 -4.82
C SER A 27 -37.63 13.38 -4.70
N ALA A 28 -36.50 13.85 -5.20
CA ALA A 28 -36.10 15.20 -5.64
C ALA A 28 -37.07 16.40 -5.51
N VAL A 29 -36.56 17.49 -4.92
CA VAL A 29 -36.95 18.88 -5.27
C VAL A 29 -35.71 19.80 -5.31
N SER A 30 -35.41 20.27 -6.53
CA SER A 30 -34.95 21.60 -6.98
C SER A 30 -34.09 22.51 -6.09
N LEU A 31 -32.94 22.94 -6.63
CA LEU A 31 -32.15 24.11 -6.22
C LEU A 31 -32.94 25.43 -6.32
N ALA A 32 -32.74 26.33 -5.34
CA ALA A 32 -32.75 27.79 -5.53
C ALA A 32 -31.97 28.52 -4.40
N SER A 33 -30.76 28.97 -4.75
CA SER A 33 -30.07 30.24 -4.39
C SER A 33 -30.25 30.97 -3.04
N ARG A 34 -29.06 31.24 -2.44
CA ARG A 34 -28.56 32.47 -1.76
C ARG A 34 -28.87 32.73 -0.27
N GLY A 35 -27.82 32.53 0.54
CA GLY A 35 -27.27 33.58 1.42
C GLY A 35 -27.67 33.56 2.89
N LEU A 36 -26.79 33.08 3.77
CA LEU A 36 -26.21 33.83 4.90
C LEU A 36 -25.14 32.97 5.58
N LEU A 37 -23.96 33.55 5.80
CA LEU A 37 -22.88 33.00 6.60
C LEU A 37 -23.30 32.94 8.08
N ALA A 38 -23.37 31.74 8.64
CA ALA A 38 -23.34 31.51 10.08
C ALA A 38 -22.40 30.35 10.36
N SER A 39 -21.31 30.64 11.07
CA SER A 39 -20.34 29.65 11.55
C SER A 39 -21.05 28.66 12.48
N ALA A 40 -21.38 27.48 11.95
CA ALA A 40 -21.87 26.36 12.75
C ALA A 40 -20.65 25.56 13.25
N THR A 41 -20.25 25.80 14.49
CA THR A 41 -19.44 24.87 15.27
C THR A 41 -20.19 23.55 15.37
N LEU A 42 -19.80 22.57 14.55
CA LEU A 42 -20.24 21.19 14.67
C LEU A 42 -19.49 20.57 15.85
N ALA A 43 -20.08 20.65 17.04
CA ALA A 43 -19.65 19.80 18.15
C ALA A 43 -20.05 18.35 17.82
N LEU A 44 -19.08 17.53 17.41
CA LEU A 44 -19.26 16.09 17.38
C LEU A 44 -19.28 15.58 18.83
N SER A 45 -20.47 15.53 19.40
CA SER A 45 -20.76 14.73 20.58
C SER A 45 -20.44 13.26 20.26
N LEU A 46 -19.59 12.63 21.07
CA LEU A 46 -19.58 11.17 21.23
C LEU A 46 -20.98 10.76 21.68
N THR A 47 -21.85 10.41 20.74
CA THR A 47 -23.10 9.76 21.10
C THR A 47 -22.73 8.38 21.62
N SER A 48 -22.83 8.19 22.94
CA SER A 48 -23.02 6.87 23.52
C SER A 48 -24.07 6.14 22.69
N SER A 49 -23.79 4.91 22.25
CA SER A 49 -24.79 4.09 21.58
C SER A 49 -26.12 4.16 22.37
N PRO A 50 -27.26 4.51 21.75
CA PRO A 50 -28.55 4.62 22.44
C PRO A 50 -29.01 3.32 23.13
N ALA A 51 -28.26 2.23 22.94
CA ALA A 51 -28.45 0.93 23.57
C ALA A 51 -28.26 0.91 25.11
N LEU A 52 -27.39 1.74 25.69
CA LEU A 52 -27.08 1.65 27.14
C LEU A 52 -28.24 2.19 28.02
N ALA A 53 -29.00 3.17 27.53
CA ALA A 53 -30.11 3.77 28.24
C ALA A 53 -31.37 2.86 28.28
N GLN A 54 -31.42 1.80 27.47
CA GLN A 54 -32.60 0.93 27.29
C GLN A 54 -32.45 -0.49 27.87
N GLN A 55 -31.33 -0.83 28.51
CA GLN A 55 -31.15 -2.18 29.08
C GLN A 55 -32.08 -2.41 30.30
N PRO A 56 -32.78 -3.57 30.40
CA PRO A 56 -33.64 -3.92 31.53
C PRO A 56 -32.87 -3.91 32.87
N ALA A 57 -33.54 -3.54 33.97
CA ALA A 57 -32.92 -3.49 35.30
C ALA A 57 -32.37 -4.84 35.79
N GLU A 58 -32.88 -5.96 35.25
CA GLU A 58 -32.55 -7.33 35.65
C GLU A 58 -31.14 -7.78 35.24
N THR A 59 -30.46 -7.04 34.36
CA THR A 59 -29.09 -7.35 33.88
C THR A 59 -28.01 -6.55 34.59
N ARG A 60 -28.30 -5.93 35.74
CA ARG A 60 -27.38 -5.01 36.44
C ARG A 60 -26.89 -5.59 37.78
N ILE A 61 -25.58 -5.53 38.03
CA ILE A 61 -24.93 -5.98 39.27
C ILE A 61 -24.29 -4.81 40.04
N PRO A 62 -24.13 -4.88 41.38
CA PRO A 62 -23.44 -3.83 42.15
C PRO A 62 -22.00 -3.60 41.70
N GLY A 63 -21.59 -2.33 41.63
CA GLY A 63 -20.25 -1.92 41.22
C GLY A 63 -20.26 -1.15 39.89
N ILE A 64 -19.07 -0.80 39.40
CA ILE A 64 -18.88 -0.03 38.18
C ILE A 64 -17.78 -0.65 37.32
N THR A 65 -17.99 -0.69 36.02
CA THR A 65 -17.04 -1.31 35.12
C THR A 65 -15.93 -0.33 34.73
N THR A 66 -14.67 -0.77 34.73
CA THR A 66 -13.52 0.03 34.29
C THR A 66 -12.66 -0.73 33.28
N TRP A 67 -12.32 -0.08 32.17
CA TRP A 67 -11.39 -0.56 31.14
C TRP A 67 -10.14 0.31 31.15
N VAL A 68 -8.96 -0.29 30.94
CA VAL A 68 -7.69 0.42 30.89
C VAL A 68 -6.85 -0.08 29.72
N TYR A 69 -6.27 0.86 28.98
CA TYR A 69 -5.59 0.66 27.72
C TYR A 69 -4.22 1.31 27.81
N GLU A 70 -3.16 0.52 27.66
CA GLU A 70 -1.80 1.03 27.58
C GLU A 70 -1.65 1.87 26.30
N ILE A 71 -0.97 3.00 26.40
CA ILE A 71 -0.71 3.93 25.29
C ILE A 71 0.79 3.94 24.95
N GLY A 72 1.66 3.84 25.97
CA GLY A 72 3.12 3.74 25.78
C GLY A 72 3.76 4.94 25.08
N GLU A 73 3.07 6.08 25.06
CA GLU A 73 3.52 7.37 24.52
C GLU A 73 3.13 8.48 25.49
N ASN A 74 3.84 9.60 25.45
CA ASN A 74 3.52 10.71 26.34
C ASN A 74 2.19 11.37 25.96
N LEU A 75 1.39 11.71 26.97
CA LEU A 75 0.08 12.35 26.83
C LEU A 75 0.10 13.76 27.44
N ASP A 76 -0.38 14.75 26.70
CA ASP A 76 -0.54 16.14 27.16
C ASP A 76 -2.02 16.55 27.31
N ARG A 77 -2.92 15.62 26.99
CA ARG A 77 -4.38 15.68 27.09
C ARG A 77 -4.93 14.26 26.90
N ARG A 78 -6.22 14.06 27.10
CA ARG A 78 -6.87 12.75 26.98
C ARG A 78 -7.00 12.33 25.51
N PRO A 79 -6.42 11.19 25.12
CA PRO A 79 -6.61 10.67 23.79
C PRO A 79 -7.91 9.87 23.68
N THR A 80 -8.46 9.84 22.48
CA THR A 80 -9.54 8.94 22.04
C THR A 80 -8.94 7.65 21.51
N LEU A 81 -9.41 6.52 22.00
CA LEU A 81 -9.02 5.21 21.49
C LEU A 81 -9.64 4.93 20.13
N VAL A 82 -8.89 4.27 19.26
CA VAL A 82 -9.44 3.68 18.03
C VAL A 82 -10.40 2.55 18.42
N GLU A 83 -11.59 2.56 17.83
CA GLU A 83 -12.67 1.62 18.18
C GLU A 83 -12.28 0.15 17.92
N GLY A 84 -12.88 -0.76 18.69
CA GLY A 84 -12.75 -2.21 18.50
C GLY A 84 -11.49 -2.84 19.11
N GLN A 85 -10.67 -2.06 19.80
CA GLN A 85 -9.49 -2.56 20.49
C GLN A 85 -9.83 -3.20 21.84
N THR A 86 -9.16 -4.29 22.14
CA THR A 86 -9.25 -5.01 23.42
C THR A 86 -8.43 -4.28 24.50
N PRO A 87 -8.89 -4.13 25.75
CA PRO A 87 -8.13 -3.46 26.83
C PRO A 87 -6.90 -4.24 27.31
N ASN A 88 -5.98 -3.58 28.01
CA ASN A 88 -4.87 -4.23 28.71
C ASN A 88 -5.31 -4.72 30.09
N ALA A 89 -6.10 -3.92 30.83
CA ALA A 89 -6.70 -4.30 32.10
C ALA A 89 -8.20 -3.97 32.11
N TYR A 90 -8.95 -4.72 32.90
CA TYR A 90 -10.39 -4.60 32.97
C TYR A 90 -10.91 -5.16 34.30
N GLY A 91 -11.97 -4.56 34.87
CA GLY A 91 -12.65 -5.10 36.04
C GLY A 91 -13.95 -4.39 36.42
N VAL A 92 -14.69 -4.99 37.37
CA VAL A 92 -15.82 -4.34 38.07
C VAL A 92 -15.35 -3.96 39.46
N PHE A 93 -15.52 -2.69 39.81
CA PHE A 93 -15.01 -2.10 41.05
C PHE A 93 -16.16 -1.63 41.94
N ASP A 94 -15.95 -1.67 43.25
CA ASP A 94 -16.98 -1.29 44.21
C ASP A 94 -17.23 0.23 44.20
N GLN A 95 -16.20 1.03 43.91
CA GLN A 95 -16.23 2.49 43.87
C GLN A 95 -15.21 3.01 42.85
N VAL A 96 -15.36 4.26 42.41
CA VAL A 96 -14.35 4.98 41.63
C VAL A 96 -13.40 5.68 42.62
N THR A 97 -12.40 4.94 43.10
CA THR A 97 -11.35 5.45 44.01
C THR A 97 -10.04 4.72 43.70
N PHE A 98 -9.36 5.18 42.67
CA PHE A 98 -8.09 4.62 42.23
C PHE A 98 -6.98 5.56 42.68
N ASP A 99 -6.03 5.06 43.48
CA ASP A 99 -4.89 5.84 43.99
C ASP A 99 -3.55 5.34 43.44
N LYS A 100 -3.60 4.37 42.53
CA LYS A 100 -2.46 3.70 41.89
C LYS A 100 -2.89 3.14 40.54
N GLY A 101 -1.91 2.86 39.69
CA GLY A 101 -2.10 2.14 38.44
C GLY A 101 -2.77 0.76 38.58
N PHE A 102 -3.07 0.14 37.44
CA PHE A 102 -3.91 -1.05 37.34
C PHE A 102 -3.09 -2.34 37.09
N ASP A 103 -3.52 -3.45 37.67
CA ASP A 103 -2.91 -4.75 37.39
C ASP A 103 -3.50 -5.37 36.09
N SER A 104 -2.63 -5.82 35.19
CA SER A 104 -2.98 -6.54 33.96
C SER A 104 -2.31 -7.93 33.93
N PRO A 105 -2.88 -8.92 33.20
CA PRO A 105 -2.19 -10.18 32.91
C PRO A 105 -0.82 -10.03 32.24
N PHE A 106 -0.51 -8.84 31.70
CA PHE A 106 0.71 -8.55 30.95
C PHE A 106 1.72 -7.68 31.71
N GLY A 107 1.40 -7.28 32.94
CA GLY A 107 2.21 -6.36 33.75
C GLY A 107 1.37 -5.30 34.44
N ARG A 108 2.00 -4.45 35.24
CA ARG A 108 1.32 -3.35 35.93
C ARG A 108 1.32 -2.11 35.04
N LEU A 109 0.16 -1.46 34.89
CA LEU A 109 -0.03 -0.21 34.15
C LEU A 109 0.09 0.96 35.12
N GLU A 110 1.26 1.56 35.23
CA GLU A 110 1.54 2.67 36.16
C GLU A 110 1.48 4.04 35.50
N ASP A 111 1.93 4.13 34.26
CA ASP A 111 2.04 5.37 33.47
C ASP A 111 1.51 5.12 32.04
N GLN A 112 1.29 6.19 31.28
CA GLN A 112 0.98 6.19 29.85
C GLN A 112 -0.17 5.25 29.48
N PHE A 113 -1.31 5.44 30.15
CA PHE A 113 -2.53 4.69 29.86
C PHE A 113 -3.74 5.61 29.78
N VAL A 114 -4.79 5.11 29.13
CA VAL A 114 -6.12 5.68 29.25
C VAL A 114 -7.07 4.67 29.83
N GLY A 115 -8.11 5.16 30.48
CA GLY A 115 -9.18 4.31 30.92
C GLY A 115 -10.54 4.94 30.77
N GLU A 116 -11.54 4.08 30.94
CA GLU A 116 -12.92 4.49 30.95
C GLU A 116 -13.67 3.73 32.03
N VAL A 117 -14.38 4.47 32.87
CA VAL A 117 -15.38 3.93 33.78
C VAL A 117 -16.74 4.00 33.08
N ARG A 118 -17.51 2.91 33.05
CA ARG A 118 -18.91 2.94 32.56
C ARG A 118 -19.85 2.10 33.43
N GLY A 119 -21.10 2.54 33.46
CA GLY A 119 -22.23 1.78 34.01
C GLY A 119 -23.39 2.73 34.31
N TRP A 120 -24.01 2.56 35.48
CA TRP A 120 -25.13 3.40 35.89
C TRP A 120 -24.98 3.88 37.34
N LEU A 121 -25.43 5.10 37.59
CA LEU A 121 -25.65 5.69 38.89
C LEU A 121 -27.14 5.61 39.25
N THR A 122 -27.48 4.93 40.35
CA THR A 122 -28.85 4.84 40.86
C THR A 122 -29.10 5.92 41.90
N ILE A 123 -30.14 6.73 41.67
CA ILE A 123 -30.62 7.78 42.54
C ILE A 123 -31.91 7.32 43.22
N ASP A 124 -31.89 7.25 44.55
CA ASP A 124 -33.05 6.81 45.34
C ASP A 124 -34.01 7.96 45.64
N THR A 125 -33.47 9.17 45.89
CA THR A 125 -34.24 10.37 46.21
C THR A 125 -33.97 11.44 45.16
N PRO A 126 -35.00 11.93 44.44
CA PRO A 126 -34.80 12.98 43.44
C PRO A 126 -34.37 14.30 44.09
N GLY A 127 -33.56 15.09 43.40
CA GLY A 127 -33.14 16.42 43.83
C GLY A 127 -31.79 16.83 43.25
N THR A 128 -31.24 17.92 43.78
CA THR A 128 -29.92 18.43 43.37
C THR A 128 -28.80 17.65 44.06
N TYR A 129 -27.97 16.99 43.27
CA TYR A 129 -26.72 16.36 43.71
C TYR A 129 -25.54 17.20 43.24
N GLU A 130 -24.55 17.44 44.09
CA GLU A 130 -23.26 17.94 43.62
C GLU A 130 -22.31 16.76 43.41
N PHE A 131 -21.60 16.72 42.30
CA PHE A 131 -20.56 15.73 42.02
C PHE A 131 -19.20 16.41 42.04
N ARG A 132 -18.20 15.67 42.52
CA ARG A 132 -16.79 16.05 42.44
C ARG A 132 -16.00 14.94 41.77
N VAL A 133 -15.15 15.31 40.82
CA VAL A 133 -14.11 14.45 40.25
C VAL A 133 -12.76 14.97 40.69
N GLU A 134 -11.92 14.10 41.24
CA GLU A 134 -10.50 14.36 41.54
C GLU A 134 -9.64 13.47 40.62
N CYS A 135 -8.60 14.03 40.00
CA CYS A 135 -7.68 13.27 39.15
C CYS A 135 -6.25 13.85 39.16
N ASP A 136 -5.25 13.05 38.75
CA ASP A 136 -3.88 13.53 38.52
C ASP A 136 -3.76 14.20 37.13
N ASP A 137 -3.73 13.45 36.03
CA ASP A 137 -3.53 14.06 34.71
C ASP A 137 -4.81 14.55 34.04
N GLY A 138 -5.86 13.73 33.99
CA GLY A 138 -7.15 14.21 33.50
C GLY A 138 -8.30 13.22 33.48
N ALA A 139 -9.52 13.75 33.61
CA ALA A 139 -10.76 13.00 33.68
C ALA A 139 -11.98 13.85 33.24
N ALA A 140 -13.12 13.21 32.99
CA ALA A 140 -14.40 13.92 32.76
C ALA A 140 -15.53 13.17 33.43
N LEU A 141 -16.61 13.89 33.75
CA LEU A 141 -17.86 13.28 34.21
C LEU A 141 -18.93 13.41 33.13
N VAL A 142 -19.50 12.28 32.71
CA VAL A 142 -20.62 12.22 31.78
C VAL A 142 -21.79 11.50 32.46
N LEU A 143 -22.94 12.17 32.55
CA LEU A 143 -24.19 11.58 33.02
C LEU A 143 -25.27 11.69 31.93
N ASP A 144 -25.94 10.58 31.62
CA ASP A 144 -26.98 10.48 30.57
C ASP A 144 -26.55 11.05 29.21
N GLY A 145 -25.28 10.84 28.85
CA GLY A 145 -24.68 11.35 27.62
C GLY A 145 -24.35 12.85 27.63
N LYS A 146 -24.62 13.56 28.73
CA LYS A 146 -24.24 14.96 28.92
C LYS A 146 -22.91 15.03 29.68
N GLN A 147 -21.91 15.66 29.08
CA GLN A 147 -20.65 15.99 29.76
C GLN A 147 -20.89 17.14 30.75
N LEU A 148 -20.48 16.94 31.99
CA LEU A 148 -20.73 17.84 33.12
C LEU A 148 -19.44 18.43 33.69
N ILE A 149 -18.37 17.64 33.74
CA ILE A 149 -17.02 18.07 34.14
C ILE A 149 -16.05 17.65 33.03
N ASP A 150 -15.07 18.51 32.74
CA ASP A 150 -13.97 18.21 31.80
C ASP A 150 -12.65 18.76 32.35
N LEU A 151 -11.79 17.86 32.82
CA LEU A 151 -10.46 18.14 33.40
C LEU A 151 -9.40 17.66 32.40
N ASP A 152 -9.36 18.29 31.22
CA ASP A 152 -8.45 17.93 30.11
C ASP A 152 -7.35 18.98 29.87
N ASP A 153 -7.27 20.01 30.72
CA ASP A 153 -6.13 20.93 30.78
C ASP A 153 -5.20 20.52 31.94
N LEU A 154 -3.89 20.53 31.69
CA LEU A 154 -2.83 20.10 32.62
C LEU A 154 -2.74 20.93 33.93
N GLY A 155 -3.72 21.78 34.24
CA GLY A 155 -3.78 22.62 35.43
C GLY A 155 -4.95 22.36 36.37
N ALA A 156 -5.91 21.49 36.02
CA ALA A 156 -7.14 21.27 36.79
C ALA A 156 -7.27 19.84 37.33
N PHE A 157 -6.91 19.65 38.61
CA PHE A 157 -6.93 18.34 39.31
C PHE A 157 -8.28 18.01 39.98
N THR A 158 -9.23 18.94 39.99
CA THR A 158 -10.53 18.76 40.66
C THR A 158 -11.61 19.59 39.98
N GLY A 159 -12.80 19.02 39.80
CA GLY A 159 -13.98 19.71 39.26
C GLY A 159 -15.25 19.35 39.99
N ASP A 160 -16.11 20.35 40.24
CA ASP A 160 -17.39 20.21 40.93
C ASP A 160 -18.56 20.64 40.02
N VAL A 161 -19.69 19.95 40.11
CA VAL A 161 -20.90 20.29 39.35
C VAL A 161 -22.18 19.91 40.09
N GLY A 162 -23.14 20.84 40.17
CA GLY A 162 -24.50 20.57 40.66
C GLY A 162 -25.43 20.11 39.53
N VAL A 163 -26.17 19.03 39.75
CA VAL A 163 -27.07 18.41 38.77
C VAL A 163 -28.38 18.02 39.44
N GLU A 164 -29.49 18.41 38.82
CA GLU A 164 -30.82 17.93 39.21
C GLU A 164 -31.04 16.54 38.63
N LEU A 165 -31.27 15.55 39.50
CA LEU A 165 -31.49 14.15 39.11
C LEU A 165 -32.85 13.64 39.58
N ALA A 166 -33.50 12.86 38.71
CA ALA A 166 -34.72 12.14 39.06
C ALA A 166 -34.37 10.85 39.84
N ALA A 167 -35.34 10.25 40.52
CA ALA A 167 -35.15 8.90 41.03
C ALA A 167 -35.05 7.89 39.87
N GLY A 168 -34.13 6.94 39.98
CA GLY A 168 -33.87 5.94 38.95
C GLY A 168 -32.39 5.84 38.57
N ALA A 169 -32.13 5.14 37.47
CA ALA A 169 -30.77 4.89 36.99
C ALA A 169 -30.38 5.87 35.89
N HIS A 170 -29.22 6.49 36.07
CA HIS A 170 -28.60 7.42 35.13
C HIS A 170 -27.35 6.77 34.54
N ALA A 171 -27.16 6.84 33.22
CA ALA A 171 -25.95 6.31 32.60
C ALA A 171 -24.73 7.13 33.05
N LEU A 172 -23.68 6.47 33.53
CA LEU A 172 -22.46 7.09 34.04
C LEU A 172 -21.27 6.69 33.15
N SER A 173 -20.50 7.67 32.71
CA SER A 173 -19.17 7.45 32.13
C SER A 173 -18.15 8.44 32.69
N ILE A 174 -16.93 7.95 32.95
CA ILE A 174 -15.76 8.76 33.33
C ILE A 174 -14.57 8.31 32.49
N PRO A 175 -14.29 8.98 31.35
CA PRO A 175 -13.06 8.76 30.61
C PRO A 175 -11.89 9.50 31.27
N PHE A 176 -10.73 8.87 31.40
CA PHE A 176 -9.55 9.39 32.10
C PHE A 176 -8.23 8.97 31.43
N TYR A 177 -7.13 9.63 31.77
CA TYR A 177 -5.79 9.25 31.34
C TYR A 177 -4.73 9.50 32.40
N GLU A 178 -3.57 8.86 32.22
CA GLU A 178 -2.32 9.05 32.96
C GLU A 178 -1.17 9.12 31.94
N ASP A 179 -0.33 10.15 32.02
CA ASP A 179 0.94 10.28 31.31
C ASP A 179 2.09 9.70 32.12
N ARG A 180 2.48 10.37 33.21
CA ARG A 180 3.64 10.01 34.02
C ARG A 180 3.49 10.53 35.45
N GLY A 181 3.85 9.72 36.43
CA GLY A 181 4.00 10.19 37.80
C GLY A 181 3.13 9.40 38.77
N GLY A 182 2.15 10.05 39.38
CA GLY A 182 1.39 9.49 40.50
C GLY A 182 -0.11 9.48 40.25
N PHE A 183 -0.61 8.44 39.57
CA PHE A 183 -2.03 8.34 39.25
C PHE A 183 -3.00 8.36 40.45
N HIS A 184 -4.04 9.17 40.34
CA HIS A 184 -5.29 8.99 41.11
C HIS A 184 -6.54 9.41 40.33
N LEU A 185 -7.69 8.82 40.66
CA LEU A 185 -9.03 9.16 40.16
C LEU A 185 -10.10 8.86 41.23
N ARG A 186 -10.93 9.85 41.58
CA ARG A 186 -12.06 9.67 42.52
C ARG A 186 -13.34 10.31 42.03
N LEU A 187 -14.48 9.63 42.28
CA LEU A 187 -15.82 10.21 42.15
C LEU A 187 -16.46 10.37 43.53
N LEU A 188 -16.78 11.61 43.88
CA LEU A 188 -17.53 11.95 45.09
C LEU A 188 -18.87 12.60 44.74
N TRP A 189 -19.79 12.56 45.68
CA TRP A 189 -21.08 13.23 45.58
C TRP A 189 -21.50 13.90 46.89
N LEU A 190 -22.41 14.86 46.79
CA LEU A 190 -23.11 15.52 47.87
C LEU A 190 -24.62 15.38 47.59
N PRO A 191 -25.29 14.40 48.21
CA PRO A 191 -26.73 14.22 48.06
C PRO A 191 -27.55 15.41 48.61
N PRO A 192 -28.82 15.56 48.20
CA PRO A 192 -29.70 16.61 48.72
C PRO A 192 -29.72 16.64 50.26
N GLY A 193 -29.34 17.77 50.84
CA GLY A 193 -29.31 17.98 52.29
C GLY A 193 -28.07 17.45 53.03
N ALA A 194 -27.14 16.79 52.34
CA ALA A 194 -25.82 16.48 52.89
C ALA A 194 -24.96 17.74 53.04
N LYS A 195 -23.94 17.70 53.91
CA LYS A 195 -23.08 18.86 54.21
C LYS A 195 -21.63 18.72 53.74
N GLU A 196 -21.20 17.50 53.42
CA GLU A 196 -19.83 17.19 53.02
C GLU A 196 -19.86 16.13 51.90
N PHE A 197 -18.92 16.25 50.95
CA PHE A 197 -18.74 15.26 49.89
C PHE A 197 -18.36 13.90 50.48
N ALA A 198 -18.94 12.84 49.92
CA ALA A 198 -18.60 11.46 50.24
C ALA A 198 -18.35 10.67 48.95
N LEU A 199 -17.62 9.56 49.05
CA LEU A 199 -17.53 8.62 47.93
C LEU A 199 -18.92 8.10 47.56
N VAL A 200 -19.16 7.92 46.26
CA VAL A 200 -20.40 7.30 45.80
C VAL A 200 -20.46 5.86 46.32
N PRO A 201 -21.52 5.45 47.05
CA PRO A 201 -21.63 4.09 47.57
C PRO A 201 -21.74 3.05 46.47
N LYS A 202 -21.17 1.86 46.69
CA LYS A 202 -21.27 0.71 45.76
C LYS A 202 -22.69 0.40 45.34
N ASP A 203 -23.65 0.50 46.26
CA ASP A 203 -25.05 0.17 45.97
C ASP A 203 -25.72 1.17 45.02
N ASN A 204 -25.18 2.38 44.91
CA ASN A 204 -25.60 3.38 43.94
C ASN A 204 -24.89 3.21 42.59
N LEU A 205 -23.90 2.33 42.47
CA LEU A 205 -23.23 2.02 41.21
C LEU A 205 -23.69 0.67 40.67
N LYS A 206 -23.97 0.62 39.37
CA LYS A 206 -24.34 -0.62 38.67
C LYS A 206 -23.48 -0.86 37.43
N ALA A 207 -23.08 -2.11 37.26
CA ALA A 207 -22.36 -2.64 36.10
C ALA A 207 -23.24 -3.66 35.35
N GLU A 208 -22.87 -3.98 34.12
CA GLU A 208 -23.58 -4.97 33.30
C GLU A 208 -23.21 -6.40 33.72
N ALA A 209 -24.23 -7.27 33.83
CA ALA A 209 -24.06 -8.67 34.16
C ALA A 209 -23.60 -9.50 32.95
N GLY A 210 -22.82 -10.56 33.21
CA GLY A 210 -22.48 -11.58 32.19
C GLY A 210 -21.53 -11.11 31.08
N GLN A 211 -20.84 -9.99 31.27
CA GLN A 211 -19.84 -9.51 30.34
C GLN A 211 -18.68 -10.52 30.20
N THR A 212 -18.25 -10.78 28.97
CA THR A 212 -17.10 -11.63 28.65
C THR A 212 -15.86 -10.76 28.45
N PHE A 213 -14.77 -11.14 29.10
CA PHE A 213 -13.59 -10.28 29.23
C PHE A 213 -12.43 -10.82 28.39
N ALA A 214 -12.04 -10.06 27.37
CA ALA A 214 -10.81 -10.28 26.62
C ALA A 214 -9.82 -9.16 26.97
N THR A 215 -8.55 -9.51 27.14
CA THR A 215 -7.45 -8.56 27.29
C THR A 215 -6.37 -8.84 26.24
N SER A 216 -5.62 -7.82 25.81
CA SER A 216 -4.48 -7.97 24.90
C SER A 216 -3.27 -7.15 25.35
N PRO A 217 -2.03 -7.66 25.17
CA PRO A 217 -0.82 -6.98 25.61
C PRO A 217 -0.51 -5.75 24.73
N GLY A 218 0.36 -4.89 25.26
CA GLY A 218 1.02 -3.81 24.53
C GLY A 218 0.19 -2.55 24.31
N PRO A 219 0.81 -1.50 23.76
CA PRO A 219 0.14 -0.23 23.47
C PRO A 219 -1.04 -0.35 22.50
N LYS A 220 -2.06 0.48 22.71
CA LYS A 220 -3.27 0.59 21.90
C LYS A 220 -3.17 1.82 21.01
N ARG A 221 -3.87 1.77 19.87
CA ARG A 221 -3.93 2.87 18.92
C ARG A 221 -4.89 3.94 19.43
N TRP A 222 -4.49 5.19 19.29
CA TRP A 222 -5.24 6.31 19.83
C TRP A 222 -5.01 7.56 18.99
N TYR A 223 -5.83 8.58 19.22
CA TYR A 223 -5.78 9.87 18.56
C TYR A 223 -6.32 10.99 19.47
N PHE A 224 -6.00 12.26 19.24
CA PHE A 224 -6.63 13.35 20.00
C PHE A 224 -7.91 13.86 19.33
N ALA A 225 -8.97 14.08 20.12
CA ALA A 225 -10.20 14.71 19.62
C ALA A 225 -9.88 16.14 19.13
N ASN A 226 -10.47 16.54 18.00
CA ASN A 226 -10.16 17.77 17.24
C ASN A 226 -8.81 17.79 16.50
N SER A 227 -8.03 16.70 16.50
CA SER A 227 -7.07 16.50 15.43
C SER A 227 -7.85 16.18 14.13
N PRO A 228 -7.62 16.88 13.01
CA PRO A 228 -8.18 16.48 11.72
C PRO A 228 -7.47 15.20 11.27
N LEU A 229 -7.83 14.05 11.87
CA LEU A 229 -7.01 12.86 11.79
C LEU A 229 -6.94 12.34 10.37
N ALA A 230 -5.74 12.50 9.82
CA ALA A 230 -5.31 11.79 8.65
C ALA A 230 -5.14 10.29 9.00
N PRO A 231 -5.44 9.40 8.05
CA PRO A 231 -5.08 7.99 8.14
C PRO A 231 -3.62 7.78 8.57
N GLY A 232 -3.35 6.88 9.53
CA GLY A 232 -2.01 6.68 10.10
C GLY A 232 -1.83 7.24 11.52
N ASP A 233 -2.65 8.21 11.93
CA ASP A 233 -2.71 8.67 13.33
C ASP A 233 -3.68 7.80 14.13
N GLY A 234 -3.50 6.49 14.07
CA GLY A 234 -4.43 5.51 14.66
C GLY A 234 -5.66 5.21 13.79
N ARG A 235 -6.02 6.03 12.80
CA ARG A 235 -7.12 5.72 11.86
C ARG A 235 -6.68 4.86 10.68
N PRO A 236 -7.48 3.87 10.25
CA PRO A 236 -7.26 3.22 8.97
C PRO A 236 -7.61 4.17 7.82
N LEU A 237 -7.16 3.84 6.60
CA LEU A 237 -7.79 4.37 5.40
C LEU A 237 -9.23 3.86 5.31
N GLU A 238 -10.16 4.71 4.89
CA GLU A 238 -11.56 4.32 4.66
C GLU A 238 -12.01 4.50 3.22
N GLY A 239 -11.39 5.43 2.49
CA GLY A 239 -11.68 5.73 1.09
C GLY A 239 -10.61 5.23 0.13
N VAL A 240 -10.93 5.32 -1.16
CA VAL A 240 -9.93 5.15 -2.21
C VAL A 240 -8.95 6.32 -2.23
N HIS A 241 -7.73 6.08 -2.71
CA HIS A 241 -6.70 7.10 -2.82
C HIS A 241 -7.25 8.35 -3.55
N PRO A 242 -7.00 9.60 -3.10
CA PRO A 242 -7.60 10.82 -3.68
C PRO A 242 -7.30 11.01 -5.16
N ALA A 243 -6.19 10.44 -5.62
CA ALA A 243 -5.81 10.44 -7.02
C ALA A 243 -6.55 9.43 -7.91
N MET A 244 -7.44 8.63 -7.33
CA MET A 244 -8.15 7.56 -8.02
C MET A 244 -9.66 7.80 -8.01
N THR A 245 -10.28 7.57 -9.17
CA THR A 245 -11.72 7.45 -9.33
C THR A 245 -12.08 5.97 -9.37
N LEU A 246 -12.99 5.56 -8.49
CA LEU A 246 -13.45 4.18 -8.35
C LEU A 246 -14.68 3.91 -9.21
N GLU A 247 -14.67 2.78 -9.92
CA GLU A 247 -15.80 2.26 -10.69
C GLU A 247 -16.00 0.77 -10.39
N ASN A 248 -17.24 0.31 -10.38
CA ASN A 248 -17.57 -1.07 -10.01
C ASN A 248 -18.01 -1.89 -11.24
N PHE A 249 -17.27 -2.95 -11.56
CA PHE A 249 -17.46 -3.79 -12.75
C PHE A 249 -18.12 -5.14 -12.48
N ARG A 250 -18.40 -5.49 -11.22
CA ARG A 250 -19.11 -6.76 -10.92
C ARG A 250 -20.63 -6.67 -11.13
N GLY A 251 -21.21 -5.47 -11.18
CA GLY A 251 -22.67 -5.31 -11.23
C GLY A 251 -23.40 -6.01 -10.05
N PRO A 252 -24.74 -6.10 -10.08
CA PRO A 252 -25.51 -6.74 -9.01
C PRO A 252 -25.51 -8.27 -9.05
N ASP A 253 -25.40 -8.86 -10.24
CA ASP A 253 -25.62 -10.30 -10.48
C ASP A 253 -24.33 -11.11 -10.62
N PHE A 254 -23.21 -10.46 -10.92
CA PHE A 254 -21.90 -11.11 -10.94
C PHE A 254 -21.19 -10.82 -9.61
N LYS A 255 -20.88 -11.88 -8.86
CA LYS A 255 -20.26 -11.79 -7.52
C LYS A 255 -19.04 -12.71 -7.46
N PRO A 256 -18.01 -12.43 -8.27
CA PRO A 256 -16.86 -13.31 -8.39
C PRO A 256 -16.03 -13.30 -7.10
N GLY A 257 -15.60 -14.49 -6.66
CA GLY A 257 -14.44 -14.61 -5.78
C GLY A 257 -13.19 -14.59 -6.66
N VAL A 258 -12.62 -13.42 -6.93
CA VAL A 258 -11.59 -13.30 -7.97
C VAL A 258 -10.29 -14.02 -7.57
N GLY A 259 -9.96 -15.09 -8.31
CA GLY A 259 -8.75 -15.88 -8.19
C GLY A 259 -7.62 -15.46 -9.15
N GLY A 260 -7.93 -14.71 -10.21
CA GLY A 260 -6.97 -14.24 -11.20
C GLY A 260 -7.55 -13.19 -12.15
N LEU A 261 -6.71 -12.28 -12.65
CA LEU A 261 -7.03 -11.27 -13.66
C LEU A 261 -5.93 -11.26 -14.73
N ALA A 262 -6.30 -11.33 -16.01
CA ALA A 262 -5.36 -11.13 -17.12
C ALA A 262 -6.05 -10.53 -18.35
N PHE A 263 -5.38 -9.61 -19.02
CA PHE A 263 -5.89 -9.00 -20.26
C PHE A 263 -5.52 -9.83 -21.48
N LEU A 264 -6.49 -10.03 -22.36
CA LEU A 264 -6.29 -10.55 -23.71
C LEU A 264 -5.66 -9.47 -24.61
N PRO A 265 -4.99 -9.85 -25.71
CA PRO A 265 -4.35 -8.86 -26.62
C PRO A 265 -5.33 -7.89 -27.28
N ASP A 266 -6.62 -8.25 -27.35
CA ASP A 266 -7.70 -7.42 -27.88
C ASP A 266 -8.32 -6.46 -26.85
N GLY A 267 -7.84 -6.49 -25.61
CA GLY A 267 -8.27 -5.62 -24.51
C GLY A 267 -9.40 -6.16 -23.65
N ARG A 268 -9.94 -7.35 -23.94
CA ARG A 268 -10.88 -8.03 -23.05
C ARG A 268 -10.19 -8.54 -21.79
N LEU A 269 -10.94 -8.68 -20.70
CA LEU A 269 -10.43 -9.12 -19.40
C LEU A 269 -10.86 -10.57 -19.10
N ALA A 270 -9.89 -11.46 -18.89
CA ALA A 270 -10.12 -12.80 -18.36
C ALA A 270 -10.07 -12.78 -16.82
N VAL A 271 -11.09 -13.37 -16.19
CA VAL A 271 -11.25 -13.45 -14.73
C VAL A 271 -11.47 -14.90 -14.33
N CYS A 272 -10.54 -15.51 -13.57
CA CYS A 272 -10.79 -16.82 -12.97
C CYS A 272 -11.37 -16.68 -11.55
N THR A 273 -12.26 -17.58 -11.16
CA THR A 273 -12.98 -17.50 -9.86
C THR A 273 -12.64 -18.65 -8.92
N TRP A 274 -12.32 -18.32 -7.68
CA TRP A 274 -12.12 -19.25 -6.58
C TRP A 274 -13.46 -19.51 -5.88
N ASP A 275 -14.30 -20.31 -6.53
CA ASP A 275 -15.59 -20.76 -6.04
C ASP A 275 -15.85 -22.22 -6.46
N GLN A 276 -17.07 -22.73 -6.24
CA GLN A 276 -17.43 -24.10 -6.58
C GLN A 276 -17.53 -24.38 -8.09
N ILE A 277 -17.67 -23.33 -8.91
CA ILE A 277 -17.75 -23.47 -10.38
C ILE A 277 -16.33 -23.59 -10.94
N GLY A 278 -15.37 -22.85 -10.36
CA GLY A 278 -13.99 -22.84 -10.84
C GLY A 278 -13.94 -22.33 -12.28
N ALA A 279 -14.58 -21.17 -12.51
CA ALA A 279 -14.81 -20.65 -13.86
C ALA A 279 -13.70 -19.72 -14.32
N VAL A 280 -13.63 -19.54 -15.65
CA VAL A 280 -13.02 -18.38 -16.30
C VAL A 280 -14.11 -17.63 -17.03
N TYR A 281 -14.23 -16.33 -16.76
CA TYR A 281 -15.11 -15.42 -17.46
C TYR A 281 -14.30 -14.47 -18.34
N ILE A 282 -14.82 -14.15 -19.52
CA ILE A 282 -14.32 -13.09 -20.38
C ILE A 282 -15.26 -11.90 -20.27
N LEU A 283 -14.69 -10.75 -19.91
CA LEU A 283 -15.38 -9.47 -19.84
C LEU A 283 -14.97 -8.60 -21.02
N ASP A 284 -15.96 -8.01 -21.69
CA ASP A 284 -15.77 -7.15 -22.85
C ASP A 284 -16.52 -5.81 -22.64
N HIS A 285 -16.29 -4.83 -23.52
CA HIS A 285 -16.84 -3.47 -23.45
C HIS A 285 -16.54 -2.76 -22.13
N LEU A 286 -15.26 -2.82 -21.73
CA LEU A 286 -14.77 -2.31 -20.46
C LEU A 286 -14.70 -0.78 -20.35
N ASP A 287 -15.17 -0.04 -21.35
CA ASP A 287 -15.16 1.43 -21.36
C ASP A 287 -15.89 2.01 -20.13
N ARG A 288 -17.04 1.41 -19.78
CA ARG A 288 -17.88 1.82 -18.64
C ARG A 288 -18.61 0.63 -17.99
N PRO A 289 -18.83 0.66 -16.67
CA PRO A 289 -19.48 -0.43 -15.93
C PRO A 289 -20.79 -0.96 -16.51
N GLU A 290 -21.69 -0.07 -16.92
CA GLU A 290 -23.04 -0.41 -17.39
C GLU A 290 -23.07 -1.07 -18.77
N GLY A 291 -21.95 -1.04 -19.51
CA GLY A 291 -21.81 -1.66 -20.83
C GLY A 291 -21.15 -3.03 -20.82
N VAL A 292 -20.65 -3.50 -19.66
CA VAL A 292 -19.84 -4.72 -19.61
C VAL A 292 -20.65 -5.95 -19.96
N THR A 293 -20.13 -6.77 -20.87
CA THR A 293 -20.66 -8.11 -21.15
C THR A 293 -19.79 -9.15 -20.45
N ILE A 294 -20.42 -10.17 -19.89
CA ILE A 294 -19.75 -11.21 -19.11
C ILE A 294 -20.12 -12.57 -19.70
N THR A 295 -19.14 -13.25 -20.28
CA THR A 295 -19.32 -14.57 -20.90
C THR A 295 -18.51 -15.60 -20.12
N ARG A 296 -19.13 -16.71 -19.72
CA ARG A 296 -18.39 -17.83 -19.13
C ARG A 296 -17.66 -18.57 -20.24
N PHE A 297 -16.33 -18.53 -20.19
CA PHE A 297 -15.45 -19.15 -21.17
C PHE A 297 -15.05 -20.56 -20.75
N ALA A 298 -14.77 -20.80 -19.47
CA ALA A 298 -14.40 -22.12 -18.96
C ALA A 298 -15.03 -22.40 -17.59
N GLU A 299 -15.10 -23.67 -17.20
CA GLU A 299 -15.53 -24.10 -15.87
C GLU A 299 -14.93 -25.45 -15.45
N GLY A 300 -15.05 -25.79 -14.16
CA GLY A 300 -14.58 -27.06 -13.61
C GLY A 300 -13.12 -27.07 -13.15
N LEU A 301 -12.47 -25.90 -13.04
CA LEU A 301 -11.09 -25.79 -12.58
C LEU A 301 -11.01 -25.91 -11.04
N GLY A 302 -10.07 -26.71 -10.55
CA GLY A 302 -9.84 -26.95 -9.12
C GLY A 302 -8.99 -25.85 -8.46
N GLU A 303 -9.66 -24.98 -7.69
CA GLU A 303 -9.04 -23.86 -6.95
C GLU A 303 -8.19 -22.93 -7.86
N PRO A 304 -8.75 -22.30 -8.91
CA PRO A 304 -7.96 -21.50 -9.85
C PRO A 304 -7.50 -20.19 -9.18
N LEU A 305 -6.20 -20.08 -8.94
CA LEU A 305 -5.58 -19.00 -8.15
C LEU A 305 -4.41 -18.31 -8.87
N GLY A 306 -4.32 -18.48 -10.19
CA GLY A 306 -3.41 -17.76 -11.07
C GLY A 306 -3.88 -17.84 -12.51
N ILE A 307 -3.74 -16.77 -13.28
CA ILE A 307 -4.08 -16.72 -14.70
C ILE A 307 -3.05 -15.87 -15.44
N ALA A 308 -2.71 -16.27 -16.66
CA ALA A 308 -1.84 -15.52 -17.55
C ALA A 308 -2.27 -15.72 -19.00
N VAL A 309 -2.00 -14.72 -19.83
CA VAL A 309 -2.16 -14.83 -21.29
C VAL A 309 -0.79 -14.89 -21.91
N VAL A 310 -0.48 -15.98 -22.62
CA VAL A 310 0.83 -16.19 -23.26
C VAL A 310 0.61 -16.62 -24.69
N ASN A 311 1.14 -15.85 -25.64
CA ASN A 311 0.96 -16.09 -27.07
C ASN A 311 -0.53 -16.20 -27.49
N GLY A 312 -1.42 -15.46 -26.82
CA GLY A 312 -2.86 -15.50 -27.05
C GLY A 312 -3.60 -16.62 -26.31
N ASP A 313 -2.90 -17.61 -25.75
CA ASP A 313 -3.51 -18.68 -24.96
C ASP A 313 -3.81 -18.21 -23.53
N ILE A 314 -4.97 -18.60 -22.99
CA ILE A 314 -5.29 -18.45 -21.57
C ILE A 314 -4.73 -19.64 -20.81
N LEU A 315 -3.85 -19.37 -19.85
CA LEU A 315 -3.27 -20.35 -18.94
C LEU A 315 -3.80 -20.10 -17.52
N VAL A 316 -4.17 -21.15 -16.81
CA VAL A 316 -4.69 -21.06 -15.43
C VAL A 316 -3.93 -22.02 -14.53
N THR A 317 -3.45 -21.51 -13.40
CA THR A 317 -2.90 -22.35 -12.32
C THR A 317 -4.04 -22.84 -11.44
N GLN A 318 -4.13 -24.16 -11.36
CA GLN A 318 -4.98 -24.93 -10.48
C GLN A 318 -4.14 -25.56 -9.36
N LYS A 319 -4.79 -26.21 -8.40
CA LYS A 319 -4.11 -26.83 -7.25
C LYS A 319 -2.96 -27.77 -7.66
N GLN A 320 -3.12 -28.55 -8.73
CA GLN A 320 -2.18 -29.59 -9.16
C GLN A 320 -1.52 -29.35 -10.53
N GLU A 321 -1.95 -28.36 -11.31
CA GLU A 321 -1.43 -28.15 -12.66
C GLU A 321 -1.60 -26.72 -13.18
N VAL A 322 -0.86 -26.37 -14.23
CA VAL A 322 -1.16 -25.25 -15.12
C VAL A 322 -1.89 -25.81 -16.33
N THR A 323 -3.08 -25.29 -16.61
CA THR A 323 -3.94 -25.73 -17.71
C THR A 323 -4.07 -24.64 -18.76
N ARG A 324 -3.92 -25.00 -20.03
CA ARG A 324 -4.22 -24.16 -21.17
C ARG A 324 -5.67 -24.34 -21.58
N LEU A 325 -6.35 -23.23 -21.80
CA LEU A 325 -7.73 -23.16 -22.25
C LEU A 325 -7.78 -22.56 -23.66
N ARG A 326 -8.45 -23.24 -24.58
CA ARG A 326 -8.66 -22.77 -25.95
C ARG A 326 -10.09 -23.02 -26.40
N ASP A 327 -10.57 -22.10 -27.20
CA ASP A 327 -11.77 -22.21 -28.02
C ASP A 327 -11.32 -22.56 -29.44
N THR A 328 -11.56 -23.80 -29.86
CA THR A 328 -11.08 -24.33 -31.15
C THR A 328 -12.11 -24.22 -32.27
N ASP A 329 -13.38 -23.91 -31.96
CA ASP A 329 -14.46 -23.76 -32.93
C ASP A 329 -15.00 -22.33 -33.06
N GLY A 330 -14.57 -21.41 -32.20
CA GLY A 330 -14.86 -19.98 -32.23
C GLY A 330 -16.21 -19.60 -31.64
N ASP A 331 -16.82 -20.45 -30.81
CA ASP A 331 -18.15 -20.20 -30.22
C ASP A 331 -18.11 -19.28 -28.98
N GLY A 332 -16.91 -18.91 -28.52
CA GLY A 332 -16.69 -18.08 -27.35
C GLY A 332 -16.56 -18.86 -26.03
N ALA A 333 -16.46 -20.18 -26.06
CA ALA A 333 -16.21 -21.05 -24.92
C ALA A 333 -15.01 -21.97 -25.17
N ALA A 334 -14.27 -22.29 -24.10
CA ALA A 334 -13.18 -23.24 -24.16
C ALA A 334 -13.74 -24.67 -24.27
N ASP A 335 -13.38 -25.34 -25.36
CA ASP A 335 -13.66 -26.75 -25.63
C ASP A 335 -12.42 -27.64 -25.42
N LEU A 336 -11.23 -27.03 -25.29
CA LEU A 336 -9.96 -27.71 -25.07
C LEU A 336 -9.29 -27.27 -23.75
N TYR A 337 -9.00 -28.27 -22.89
CA TYR A 337 -8.30 -28.14 -21.62
C TYR A 337 -7.04 -29.01 -21.68
N GLU A 338 -5.87 -28.38 -21.82
CA GLU A 338 -4.59 -29.09 -21.97
C GLU A 338 -3.68 -28.81 -20.78
N PRO A 339 -3.22 -29.84 -20.04
CA PRO A 339 -2.22 -29.64 -18.99
C PRO A 339 -0.89 -29.23 -19.62
N VAL A 340 -0.36 -28.08 -19.21
CA VAL A 340 0.96 -27.58 -19.60
C VAL A 340 2.03 -28.08 -18.64
N ALA A 341 1.75 -28.12 -17.34
CA ALA A 341 2.68 -28.61 -16.32
C ALA A 341 1.89 -29.12 -15.11
N ALA A 342 2.28 -30.28 -14.55
CA ALA A 342 1.54 -30.94 -13.45
C ALA A 342 2.46 -31.75 -12.51
N ALA A 343 3.71 -31.30 -12.31
CA ALA A 343 4.76 -32.12 -11.70
C ALA A 343 4.97 -31.88 -10.19
N TRP A 344 4.32 -30.88 -9.59
CA TRP A 344 4.47 -30.61 -8.15
C TRP A 344 3.47 -31.43 -7.33
N PRO A 345 3.86 -31.88 -6.13
CA PRO A 345 2.93 -32.59 -5.25
C PRO A 345 1.87 -31.61 -4.72
N ALA A 346 0.64 -32.10 -4.64
CA ALA A 346 -0.49 -31.41 -4.03
C ALA A 346 -1.33 -32.41 -3.24
N SER A 347 -1.90 -32.01 -2.10
CA SER A 347 -2.83 -32.81 -1.32
C SER A 347 -4.21 -32.16 -1.20
N HIS A 348 -5.17 -32.84 -0.56
CA HIS A 348 -6.50 -32.29 -0.26
C HIS A 348 -6.50 -31.33 0.95
N ASN A 349 -5.34 -30.90 1.43
CA ASN A 349 -5.23 -29.98 2.57
C ASN A 349 -5.83 -28.61 2.22
N TYR A 350 -6.64 -28.06 3.13
CA TYR A 350 -7.35 -26.81 2.93
C TYR A 350 -6.45 -25.57 2.88
N HIS A 351 -5.20 -25.69 3.35
CA HIS A 351 -4.22 -24.61 3.40
C HIS A 351 -2.99 -24.89 2.49
N GLU A 352 -3.08 -25.92 1.64
CA GLU A 352 -2.08 -26.21 0.60
C GLU A 352 -2.62 -25.72 -0.74
N PHE A 353 -2.18 -24.54 -1.15
CA PHE A 353 -2.59 -23.84 -2.34
C PHE A 353 -1.46 -23.78 -3.36
N SER A 354 -1.85 -23.75 -4.63
CA SER A 354 -0.99 -23.35 -5.74
C SER A 354 -1.44 -21.97 -6.19
N PHE A 355 -0.62 -20.97 -5.92
CA PHE A 355 -0.90 -19.57 -6.23
C PHE A 355 -0.13 -19.12 -7.46
N ASN A 356 -0.65 -18.05 -8.06
CA ASN A 356 0.03 -17.22 -9.05
C ASN A 356 0.22 -17.93 -10.40
N LEU A 357 0.44 -17.11 -11.43
CA LEU A 357 0.98 -17.55 -12.71
C LEU A 357 1.63 -16.34 -13.36
N GLN A 358 2.93 -16.14 -13.13
CA GLN A 358 3.64 -14.95 -13.57
C GLN A 358 4.57 -15.29 -14.74
N PRO A 359 4.29 -14.80 -15.96
CA PRO A 359 5.27 -14.80 -17.04
C PRO A 359 6.44 -13.88 -16.69
N HIS A 360 7.67 -14.38 -16.82
CA HIS A 360 8.89 -13.62 -16.60
C HIS A 360 10.07 -14.30 -17.30
N ASP A 361 10.91 -13.53 -18.00
CA ASP A 361 12.12 -14.00 -18.69
C ASP A 361 11.93 -15.27 -19.56
N GLY A 362 10.80 -15.33 -20.27
CA GLY A 362 10.45 -16.44 -21.17
C GLY A 362 9.99 -17.72 -20.46
N ALA A 363 9.84 -17.68 -19.13
CA ALA A 363 9.31 -18.77 -18.33
C ALA A 363 7.99 -18.37 -17.62
N LEU A 364 7.33 -19.35 -17.03
CA LEU A 364 6.19 -19.16 -16.14
C LEU A 364 6.61 -19.48 -14.70
N PHE A 365 6.13 -18.69 -13.74
CA PHE A 365 6.39 -18.90 -12.33
C PHE A 365 5.10 -19.10 -11.54
N ILE A 366 5.10 -20.10 -10.67
CA ILE A 366 4.05 -20.37 -9.68
C ILE A 366 4.65 -20.50 -8.29
N THR A 367 3.82 -20.49 -7.26
CA THR A 367 4.25 -20.77 -5.87
C THR A 367 3.28 -21.69 -5.15
N THR A 368 3.81 -22.55 -4.29
CA THR A 368 3.03 -23.48 -3.47
C THR A 368 3.12 -23.07 -1.99
N SER A 369 2.00 -23.16 -1.25
CA SER A 369 2.00 -22.92 0.20
C SER A 369 2.25 -24.20 1.00
N VAL A 370 2.69 -24.05 2.25
CA VAL A 370 2.80 -25.17 3.19
C VAL A 370 1.43 -25.58 3.73
N PRO A 371 1.15 -26.89 3.89
CA PRO A 371 -0.09 -27.38 4.47
C PRO A 371 -0.18 -27.05 5.97
N LEU A 372 -1.41 -26.85 6.48
CA LEU A 372 -1.68 -26.72 7.92
C LEU A 372 -2.39 -27.97 8.45
N LYS A 373 -2.19 -28.33 9.72
CA LYS A 373 -2.93 -29.43 10.35
C LYS A 373 -4.41 -29.05 10.52
N SER A 374 -5.34 -29.88 10.03
CA SER A 374 -6.78 -29.69 10.22
C SER A 374 -7.22 -30.08 11.64
N GLY A 375 -8.09 -29.29 12.28
CA GLY A 375 -8.75 -29.61 13.56
C GLY A 375 -8.55 -28.60 14.70
N ASP A 376 -7.56 -27.71 14.62
CA ASP A 376 -7.29 -26.67 15.62
C ASP A 376 -7.41 -25.29 14.94
N THR A 377 -8.64 -24.78 14.79
CA THR A 377 -8.85 -23.42 14.27
C THR A 377 -8.28 -22.40 15.23
N ASN A 378 -7.34 -21.59 14.73
CA ASN A 378 -6.70 -20.47 15.40
C ASN A 378 -7.71 -19.43 15.91
N TYR A 379 -8.14 -19.52 17.18
CA TYR A 379 -8.40 -18.40 18.11
C TYR A 379 -9.03 -18.93 19.41
N THR A 380 -8.21 -19.37 20.37
CA THR A 380 -8.62 -19.45 21.78
C THR A 380 -7.75 -18.48 22.57
N PRO A 381 -8.28 -17.34 23.06
CA PRO A 381 -7.53 -16.45 23.92
C PRO A 381 -7.00 -17.21 25.15
N GLY A 382 -5.68 -17.23 25.35
CA GLY A 382 -5.06 -17.87 26.51
C GLY A 382 -4.67 -19.35 26.35
N GLU A 383 -4.95 -19.99 25.21
CA GLU A 383 -4.44 -21.35 24.94
C GLU A 383 -3.48 -21.36 23.74
N VAL A 384 -2.39 -22.15 23.89
CA VAL A 384 -1.38 -22.39 22.86
C VAL A 384 -2.01 -23.24 21.75
N GLY A 385 -2.66 -22.58 20.78
CA GLY A 385 -3.27 -23.23 19.63
C GLY A 385 -2.23 -23.80 18.66
N GLY A 386 -2.32 -25.11 18.42
CA GLY A 386 -1.78 -25.80 17.25
C GLY A 386 -0.31 -26.25 17.35
N LYS A 387 -0.08 -27.57 17.31
CA LYS A 387 1.27 -28.11 17.01
C LYS A 387 1.70 -27.65 15.60
N PRO A 388 2.99 -27.31 15.40
CA PRO A 388 3.51 -26.75 14.14
C PRO A 388 3.20 -27.60 12.91
N ALA A 389 3.22 -26.97 11.72
CA ALA A 389 3.11 -27.63 10.41
C ALA A 389 4.20 -28.71 10.19
N SER A 390 5.24 -28.74 11.04
CA SER A 390 6.32 -29.71 11.09
C SER A 390 5.90 -31.18 11.36
N ALA A 391 4.60 -31.51 11.28
CA ALA A 391 4.10 -32.88 11.40
C ALA A 391 4.04 -33.63 10.05
N PHE A 392 4.27 -32.94 8.93
CA PHE A 392 4.29 -33.56 7.60
C PHE A 392 5.67 -33.36 6.97
N ALA A 393 6.36 -34.46 6.65
CA ALA A 393 7.48 -34.43 5.73
C ALA A 393 6.92 -34.06 4.35
N VAL A 394 6.98 -32.79 4.01
CA VAL A 394 6.72 -32.30 2.66
C VAL A 394 8.03 -32.43 1.90
N GLY A 395 8.04 -33.15 0.79
CA GLY A 395 9.21 -33.21 -0.10
C GLY A 395 9.53 -31.85 -0.73
N ASP A 396 10.23 -31.81 -1.87
CA ASP A 396 10.60 -30.58 -2.58
C ASP A 396 9.41 -29.80 -3.23
N GLY A 397 8.21 -29.86 -2.65
CA GLY A 397 6.94 -29.40 -3.19
C GLY A 397 6.38 -28.14 -2.53
N PRO A 398 5.62 -28.28 -1.42
CA PRO A 398 5.06 -27.17 -0.65
C PRO A 398 6.10 -26.15 -0.18
N GLY A 399 5.75 -24.86 -0.21
CA GLY A 399 6.64 -23.77 0.22
C GLY A 399 7.71 -23.39 -0.80
N SER A 400 7.46 -23.65 -2.09
CA SER A 400 8.41 -23.46 -3.17
C SER A 400 7.90 -22.50 -4.24
N CYS A 401 8.82 -21.84 -4.93
CA CYS A 401 8.58 -21.20 -6.20
C CYS A 401 9.11 -22.11 -7.32
N TRP A 402 8.30 -22.31 -8.36
CA TRP A 402 8.64 -23.15 -9.50
C TRP A 402 8.81 -22.32 -10.76
N ARG A 403 9.85 -22.62 -11.54
CA ARG A 403 10.04 -22.13 -12.91
C ARG A 403 9.57 -23.21 -13.89
N ILE A 404 8.71 -22.83 -14.83
CA ILE A 404 8.12 -23.71 -15.83
C ILE A 404 8.51 -23.19 -17.22
N ASP A 405 9.03 -24.08 -18.06
CA ASP A 405 9.19 -23.83 -19.48
C ASP A 405 7.82 -23.97 -20.17
N PRO A 406 7.23 -22.88 -20.72
CA PRO A 406 5.90 -22.93 -21.31
C PRO A 406 5.81 -23.76 -22.60
N ALA A 407 6.94 -24.04 -23.27
CA ALA A 407 6.99 -24.83 -24.49
C ALA A 407 7.05 -26.33 -24.20
N THR A 408 7.80 -26.74 -23.17
CA THR A 408 8.03 -28.15 -22.84
C THR A 408 7.23 -28.65 -21.63
N GLY A 409 6.70 -27.74 -20.80
CA GLY A 409 6.09 -28.07 -19.51
C GLY A 409 7.11 -28.44 -18.43
N THR A 410 8.41 -28.37 -18.72
CA THR A 410 9.47 -28.78 -17.79
C THR A 410 9.49 -27.85 -16.58
N MET A 411 9.48 -28.45 -15.38
CA MET A 411 9.48 -27.72 -14.11
C MET A 411 10.81 -27.84 -13.37
N LYS A 412 11.21 -26.75 -12.72
CA LYS A 412 12.36 -26.73 -11.80
C LYS A 412 12.03 -25.89 -10.57
N VAL A 413 12.45 -26.36 -9.39
CA VAL A 413 12.40 -25.54 -8.18
C VAL A 413 13.32 -24.33 -8.41
N PHE A 414 12.73 -23.15 -8.35
CA PHE A 414 13.44 -21.89 -8.49
C PHE A 414 13.89 -21.35 -7.13
N ALA A 415 13.02 -21.40 -6.13
CA ALA A 415 13.33 -20.95 -4.77
C ALA A 415 12.43 -21.66 -3.73
N ARG A 416 12.74 -21.51 -2.45
CA ARG A 416 12.11 -22.28 -1.35
C ARG A 416 12.01 -21.48 -0.06
N GLY A 417 11.43 -22.06 0.98
CA GLY A 417 11.24 -21.43 2.28
C GLY A 417 10.10 -20.41 2.31
N LEU A 418 9.14 -20.53 1.40
CA LEU A 418 7.90 -19.74 1.42
C LEU A 418 6.87 -20.44 2.32
N ARG A 419 5.97 -19.67 2.93
CA ARG A 419 4.91 -20.21 3.80
C ARG A 419 3.55 -20.23 3.10
N ALA A 420 2.99 -19.05 2.84
CA ALA A 420 1.71 -18.85 2.19
C ALA A 420 1.85 -17.71 1.15
N PRO A 421 2.50 -17.99 0.02
CA PRO A 421 2.90 -16.98 -0.96
C PRO A 421 1.76 -16.57 -1.91
N ASN A 422 0.67 -16.02 -1.39
CA ASN A 422 -0.43 -15.52 -2.21
C ASN A 422 0.01 -14.20 -2.85
N GLY A 423 0.23 -14.15 -4.16
CA GLY A 423 0.66 -12.94 -4.87
C GLY A 423 2.10 -13.00 -5.39
N MET A 424 2.23 -12.79 -6.70
CA MET A 424 3.50 -12.54 -7.39
C MET A 424 3.37 -11.27 -8.23
N GLY A 425 4.46 -10.69 -8.67
CA GLY A 425 4.43 -9.56 -9.59
C GLY A 425 5.83 -9.14 -9.99
N LEU A 426 5.91 -8.15 -10.90
CA LEU A 426 7.17 -7.54 -11.27
C LEU A 426 7.35 -6.23 -10.50
N GLY A 427 8.56 -6.03 -9.99
CA GLY A 427 9.04 -4.77 -9.45
C GLY A 427 9.87 -3.98 -10.46
N PRO A 428 10.52 -2.90 -10.00
CA PRO A 428 11.49 -2.16 -10.81
C PRO A 428 12.55 -3.07 -11.39
N ASP A 429 13.08 -2.69 -12.56
CA ASP A 429 14.23 -3.36 -13.17
C ASP A 429 14.06 -4.88 -13.40
N GLY A 430 12.81 -5.33 -13.48
CA GLY A 430 12.46 -6.74 -13.74
C GLY A 430 12.52 -7.64 -12.52
N LEU A 431 12.55 -7.10 -11.29
CA LEU A 431 12.54 -7.93 -10.09
C LEU A 431 11.31 -8.82 -10.04
N LEU A 432 11.49 -10.12 -9.80
CA LEU A 432 10.40 -11.02 -9.50
C LEU A 432 10.06 -10.90 -8.00
N LEU A 433 8.86 -10.41 -7.68
CA LEU A 433 8.42 -10.16 -6.31
C LEU A 433 7.37 -11.17 -5.86
N CYS A 434 7.40 -11.56 -4.60
CA CYS A 434 6.43 -12.49 -4.01
C CYS A 434 6.05 -12.08 -2.59
N GLY A 435 4.75 -11.90 -2.35
CA GLY A 435 4.21 -11.66 -1.01
C GLY A 435 4.04 -12.96 -0.24
N ASP A 436 4.39 -12.99 1.03
CA ASP A 436 4.29 -14.17 1.90
C ASP A 436 3.60 -13.82 3.22
N ASN A 437 2.62 -14.63 3.64
CA ASN A 437 1.76 -14.33 4.79
C ASN A 437 2.31 -14.89 6.10
N GLN A 438 2.26 -14.10 7.18
CA GLN A 438 2.78 -14.47 8.51
C GLN A 438 2.23 -15.79 9.05
N GLY A 439 3.06 -16.45 9.85
CA GLY A 439 2.69 -17.57 10.71
C GLY A 439 3.93 -18.21 11.32
N ASP A 440 3.97 -19.53 11.40
CA ASP A 440 5.14 -20.25 11.89
C ASP A 440 6.37 -19.97 11.01
N TRP A 441 7.48 -19.68 11.68
CA TRP A 441 8.75 -19.23 11.10
C TRP A 441 8.71 -17.91 10.32
N LEU A 442 7.54 -17.28 10.21
CA LEU A 442 7.36 -16.02 9.50
C LEU A 442 6.64 -15.00 10.41
N PRO A 443 7.40 -14.18 11.16
CA PRO A 443 6.86 -13.41 12.28
C PRO A 443 5.87 -12.31 11.86
N ALA A 444 6.09 -11.71 10.71
CA ALA A 444 5.19 -10.75 10.07
C ALA A 444 5.12 -11.05 8.56
N SER A 445 4.08 -10.56 7.88
CA SER A 445 4.01 -10.67 6.42
C SER A 445 5.16 -9.90 5.78
N ARG A 446 5.61 -10.34 4.61
CA ARG A 446 6.74 -9.69 3.91
C ARG A 446 6.63 -9.83 2.40
N ILE A 447 7.28 -8.93 1.67
CA ILE A 447 7.48 -9.04 0.22
C ILE A 447 8.93 -9.44 -0.04
N ASN A 448 9.13 -10.53 -0.77
CA ASN A 448 10.44 -11.09 -1.12
C ASN A 448 10.84 -10.70 -2.54
N VAL A 449 12.14 -10.49 -2.77
CA VAL A 449 12.74 -10.51 -4.11
C VAL A 449 13.17 -11.93 -4.41
N LEU A 450 12.48 -12.59 -5.34
CA LEU A 450 12.76 -13.97 -5.70
C LEU A 450 14.01 -14.08 -6.58
N ARG A 451 14.91 -14.99 -6.21
CA ARG A 451 16.10 -15.37 -6.97
C ARG A 451 16.28 -16.88 -7.02
N GLU A 452 16.95 -17.35 -8.07
CA GLU A 452 17.26 -18.78 -8.24
C GLU A 452 18.10 -19.27 -7.06
N GLY A 453 17.67 -20.37 -6.43
CA GLY A 453 18.29 -20.95 -5.23
C GLY A 453 17.99 -20.24 -3.91
N GLY A 454 17.21 -19.16 -3.90
CA GLY A 454 16.91 -18.38 -2.68
C GLY A 454 16.08 -19.14 -1.63
N PHE A 455 16.23 -18.72 -0.37
CA PHE A 455 15.50 -19.27 0.79
C PHE A 455 14.84 -18.15 1.60
N TYR A 456 13.53 -18.26 1.88
CA TYR A 456 12.75 -17.16 2.50
C TYR A 456 12.27 -17.41 3.94
N GLY A 457 12.89 -18.38 4.63
CA GLY A 457 12.83 -18.47 6.09
C GLY A 457 11.91 -19.55 6.66
N HIS A 458 10.96 -20.09 5.89
CA HIS A 458 10.13 -21.19 6.38
C HIS A 458 10.92 -22.51 6.42
N GLN A 459 11.16 -23.04 7.62
CA GLN A 459 12.15 -24.12 7.86
C GLN A 459 11.68 -25.54 7.51
N VAL A 460 10.47 -25.71 6.98
CA VAL A 460 9.97 -27.04 6.58
C VAL A 460 10.39 -27.41 5.16
N THR A 461 10.76 -26.43 4.32
CA THR A 461 11.19 -26.65 2.93
C THR A 461 12.34 -25.69 2.56
N PRO A 462 13.62 -26.12 2.48
CA PRO A 462 14.12 -27.47 2.76
C PRO A 462 14.26 -27.69 4.27
N ASP A 463 14.39 -28.95 4.71
CA ASP A 463 14.70 -29.26 6.11
C ASP A 463 16.08 -28.69 6.47
N GLY A 464 16.11 -27.59 7.21
CA GLY A 464 17.35 -26.90 7.50
C GLY A 464 17.18 -25.49 8.07
N LYS A 465 18.22 -25.02 8.77
CA LYS A 465 18.34 -23.66 9.31
C LYS A 465 19.22 -22.81 8.39
N GLU A 466 18.84 -22.69 7.12
CA GLU A 466 19.52 -21.76 6.22
C GLU A 466 19.18 -20.31 6.63
N PRO A 467 20.14 -19.37 6.55
CA PRO A 467 19.81 -17.96 6.69
C PRO A 467 18.82 -17.54 5.61
N ALA A 468 17.73 -16.88 6.04
CA ALA A 468 16.74 -16.36 5.10
C ALA A 468 17.29 -15.16 4.34
N ASP A 469 16.96 -15.09 3.06
CA ASP A 469 17.15 -13.89 2.26
C ASP A 469 16.31 -12.75 2.82
N PRO A 470 16.87 -11.52 2.89
CA PRO A 470 16.17 -10.37 3.43
C PRO A 470 14.98 -10.00 2.52
N PRO A 471 13.84 -9.60 3.09
CA PRO A 471 12.72 -9.14 2.29
C PRO A 471 12.98 -7.74 1.71
N LEU A 472 12.29 -7.41 0.62
CA LEU A 472 12.17 -6.05 0.11
C LEU A 472 11.54 -5.15 1.18
N VAL A 473 10.39 -5.58 1.73
CA VAL A 473 9.70 -4.93 2.84
C VAL A 473 9.08 -5.93 3.80
N TRP A 474 9.12 -5.60 5.10
CA TRP A 474 8.21 -6.15 6.10
C TRP A 474 6.89 -5.40 6.08
N LEU A 475 5.80 -6.13 6.33
CA LEU A 475 4.46 -5.60 6.52
C LEU A 475 4.04 -5.86 7.98
N PRO A 476 4.28 -4.91 8.90
CA PRO A 476 3.85 -5.01 10.29
C PRO A 476 2.38 -5.42 10.43
N HIS A 477 2.19 -6.54 11.12
CA HIS A 477 0.90 -7.22 11.24
C HIS A 477 -0.12 -6.36 11.99
N GLY A 478 -1.32 -6.20 11.44
CA GLY A 478 -2.39 -5.35 12.01
C GLY A 478 -2.20 -3.84 11.80
N GLU A 479 -1.04 -3.42 11.29
CA GLU A 479 -0.70 -2.01 11.09
C GLU A 479 -0.78 -1.60 9.62
N ILE A 480 -0.18 -2.39 8.73
CA ILE A 480 -0.12 -2.10 7.28
C ILE A 480 -0.42 -3.30 6.38
N GLY A 481 -0.34 -4.53 6.90
CA GLY A 481 -0.65 -5.73 6.12
C GLY A 481 -0.84 -6.97 7.00
N ASN A 482 -1.68 -7.89 6.53
CA ASN A 482 -2.00 -9.16 7.21
C ASN A 482 -1.97 -10.35 6.24
N SER A 483 -2.30 -10.13 4.98
CA SER A 483 -2.39 -11.16 3.94
C SER A 483 -2.11 -10.50 2.59
N PRO A 484 -0.85 -10.06 2.33
CA PRO A 484 -0.46 -9.45 1.06
C PRO A 484 -0.77 -10.37 -0.11
N THR A 485 -1.09 -9.78 -1.26
CA THR A 485 -1.50 -10.46 -2.49
C THR A 485 -0.76 -9.94 -3.73
N GLN A 486 -1.39 -10.05 -4.91
CA GLN A 486 -0.79 -9.72 -6.21
C GLN A 486 -0.13 -8.34 -6.19
N MET A 487 1.04 -8.26 -6.82
CA MET A 487 1.79 -7.01 -6.97
C MET A 487 1.75 -6.54 -8.41
N VAL A 488 1.72 -5.22 -8.60
CA VAL A 488 1.87 -4.59 -9.91
C VAL A 488 2.81 -3.39 -9.81
N LEU A 489 3.75 -3.27 -10.76
CA LEU A 489 4.58 -2.08 -10.92
C LEU A 489 3.70 -0.93 -11.39
N VAL A 490 3.82 0.24 -10.76
CA VAL A 490 3.17 1.45 -11.22
C VAL A 490 3.84 1.90 -12.54
N PRO A 491 3.11 1.92 -13.66
CA PRO A 491 3.69 2.18 -14.97
C PRO A 491 4.08 3.64 -15.15
N ASP A 492 3.35 4.55 -14.52
CA ASP A 492 3.52 5.98 -14.69
C ASP A 492 2.97 6.78 -13.50
N GLY A 493 3.23 8.09 -13.45
CA GLY A 493 2.70 8.98 -12.42
C GLY A 493 3.69 9.34 -11.32
N PRO A 494 3.24 10.05 -10.27
CA PRO A 494 4.10 10.46 -9.16
C PRO A 494 4.72 9.28 -8.41
N TYR A 495 4.10 8.10 -8.49
CA TYR A 495 4.53 6.82 -7.91
C TYR A 495 5.14 5.88 -8.94
N LYS A 496 5.52 6.37 -10.12
CA LYS A 496 6.18 5.54 -11.13
C LYS A 496 7.37 4.79 -10.52
N ARG A 497 7.51 3.51 -10.88
CA ARG A 497 8.47 2.55 -10.30
C ARG A 497 8.13 2.07 -8.88
N ASP A 498 7.12 2.60 -8.22
CA ASP A 498 6.64 1.98 -6.98
C ASP A 498 5.86 0.70 -7.32
N VAL A 499 5.71 -0.16 -6.32
CA VAL A 499 4.92 -1.38 -6.42
C VAL A 499 3.63 -1.20 -5.62
N LEU A 500 2.49 -1.53 -6.22
CA LEU A 500 1.23 -1.67 -5.50
C LEU A 500 1.03 -3.13 -5.13
N CYS A 501 0.63 -3.40 -3.89
CA CYS A 501 0.33 -4.74 -3.38
C CYS A 501 -1.07 -4.72 -2.78
N GLY A 502 -1.91 -5.69 -3.16
CA GLY A 502 -3.21 -5.87 -2.52
C GLY A 502 -3.09 -6.56 -1.16
N ASP A 503 -4.12 -6.49 -0.33
CA ASP A 503 -4.24 -7.31 0.88
C ASP A 503 -5.67 -7.83 1.07
N VAL A 504 -5.81 -9.12 1.40
CA VAL A 504 -7.13 -9.75 1.60
C VAL A 504 -7.73 -9.46 2.97
N THR A 505 -6.93 -9.46 4.04
CA THR A 505 -7.42 -9.40 5.42
C THR A 505 -7.35 -7.98 5.98
N TYR A 506 -6.16 -7.37 5.92
CA TYR A 506 -5.99 -5.94 6.20
C TYR A 506 -6.78 -5.10 5.19
N GLY A 507 -6.97 -5.64 3.97
CA GLY A 507 -7.74 -5.00 2.92
C GLY A 507 -6.96 -3.92 2.18
N GLY A 508 -7.53 -3.46 1.07
CA GLY A 508 -6.98 -2.32 0.35
C GLY A 508 -5.72 -2.65 -0.44
N ILE A 509 -4.96 -1.59 -0.71
CA ILE A 509 -3.73 -1.59 -1.49
C ILE A 509 -2.67 -0.81 -0.71
N GLN A 510 -1.48 -1.40 -0.59
CA GLN A 510 -0.27 -0.76 -0.08
C GLN A 510 0.63 -0.34 -1.24
N ARG A 511 1.37 0.76 -1.06
CA ARG A 511 2.38 1.24 -2.02
C ARG A 511 3.78 1.04 -1.44
N ILE A 512 4.69 0.53 -2.25
CA ILE A 512 6.06 0.20 -1.86
C ILE A 512 7.01 0.99 -2.75
N ALA A 513 7.72 1.95 -2.16
CA ALA A 513 8.83 2.63 -2.82
C ALA A 513 10.10 1.81 -2.62
N CYS A 514 10.66 1.32 -3.74
CA CYS A 514 11.81 0.42 -3.74
C CYS A 514 13.12 1.19 -3.88
N GLU A 515 14.16 0.76 -3.17
CA GLU A 515 15.53 1.24 -3.33
C GLU A 515 16.53 0.07 -3.40
N ASN A 516 17.60 0.26 -4.18
CA ASN A 516 18.72 -0.67 -4.20
C ASN A 516 19.93 -0.01 -3.54
N VAL A 517 20.36 -0.57 -2.41
CA VAL A 517 21.50 -0.06 -1.65
C VAL A 517 22.59 -1.14 -1.64
N LYS A 518 23.71 -0.85 -2.33
CA LYS A 518 24.87 -1.75 -2.43
C LYS A 518 24.49 -3.16 -2.94
N GLY A 519 23.61 -3.23 -3.92
CA GLY A 519 23.13 -4.49 -4.50
C GLY A 519 22.04 -5.20 -3.67
N VAL A 520 21.62 -4.64 -2.54
CA VAL A 520 20.54 -5.17 -1.71
C VAL A 520 19.28 -4.35 -1.95
N TRP A 521 18.22 -5.05 -2.37
CA TRP A 521 16.90 -4.44 -2.51
C TRP A 521 16.22 -4.31 -1.15
N GLN A 522 15.65 -3.13 -0.92
CA GLN A 522 14.86 -2.81 0.26
C GLN A 522 13.83 -1.73 -0.11
N GLY A 523 12.99 -1.31 0.81
CA GLY A 523 12.03 -0.26 0.50
C GLY A 523 11.22 0.23 1.68
N SER A 524 10.42 1.26 1.41
CA SER A 524 9.44 1.81 2.33
C SER A 524 8.02 1.51 1.88
N VAL A 525 7.18 1.02 2.78
CA VAL A 525 5.76 0.75 2.52
C VAL A 525 4.87 1.84 3.12
N PHE A 526 3.82 2.19 2.39
CA PHE A 526 2.82 3.19 2.72
C PHE A 526 1.41 2.65 2.45
N ARG A 527 0.43 3.22 3.14
CA ARG A 527 -0.98 3.01 2.79
C ARG A 527 -1.26 3.72 1.47
N PHE A 528 -2.02 3.08 0.59
CA PHE A 528 -2.38 3.70 -0.69
C PHE A 528 -3.89 3.86 -0.83
N SER A 529 -4.64 2.77 -0.88
CA SER A 529 -6.08 2.84 -1.12
C SER A 529 -6.84 1.86 -0.24
N GLN A 530 -7.95 2.30 0.35
CA GLN A 530 -8.95 1.43 0.97
C GLN A 530 -10.32 1.71 0.36
N GLY A 531 -11.42 1.43 1.06
CA GLY A 531 -12.78 1.69 0.58
C GLY A 531 -13.25 0.78 -0.55
N LEU A 532 -12.60 -0.37 -0.72
CA LEU A 532 -12.95 -1.37 -1.73
C LEU A 532 -13.99 -2.36 -1.19
N GLU A 533 -14.74 -2.99 -2.09
CA GLU A 533 -15.90 -3.83 -1.76
C GLU A 533 -15.55 -5.25 -1.28
N ALA A 534 -14.27 -5.60 -1.26
CA ALA A 534 -13.77 -6.89 -0.81
C ALA A 534 -12.29 -6.80 -0.45
N GLY A 535 -11.80 -7.80 0.30
CA GLY A 535 -10.36 -8.04 0.45
C GLY A 535 -9.70 -8.26 -0.91
N VAL A 536 -8.63 -7.51 -1.20
CA VAL A 536 -7.99 -7.45 -2.52
C VAL A 536 -7.09 -8.65 -2.71
N ASN A 537 -7.38 -9.47 -3.73
CA ASN A 537 -6.60 -10.64 -4.05
C ASN A 537 -5.78 -10.50 -5.33
N ARG A 538 -6.31 -9.79 -6.34
CA ARG A 538 -5.66 -9.67 -7.65
C ARG A 538 -5.69 -8.23 -8.14
N LEU A 539 -4.59 -7.83 -8.78
CA LEU A 539 -4.38 -6.52 -9.38
C LEU A 539 -3.88 -6.72 -10.81
N ALA A 540 -4.39 -5.93 -11.75
CA ALA A 540 -3.91 -5.93 -13.13
C ALA A 540 -4.07 -4.54 -13.75
N TRP A 541 -3.04 -4.05 -14.43
CA TRP A 541 -3.18 -2.86 -15.28
C TRP A 541 -3.86 -3.23 -16.59
N GLY A 542 -4.89 -2.47 -16.95
CA GLY A 542 -5.55 -2.58 -18.24
C GLY A 542 -4.85 -1.78 -19.34
N PRO A 543 -5.10 -2.11 -20.61
CA PRO A 543 -4.60 -1.35 -21.75
C PRO A 543 -5.18 0.08 -21.78
N ASP A 544 -6.29 0.33 -21.08
CA ASP A 544 -6.90 1.65 -20.86
C ASP A 544 -6.15 2.50 -19.82
N GLY A 545 -5.03 2.00 -19.28
CA GLY A 545 -4.22 2.68 -18.26
C GLY A 545 -4.83 2.65 -16.86
N CYS A 546 -5.92 1.90 -16.63
CA CYS A 546 -6.57 1.80 -15.32
C CYS A 546 -6.10 0.56 -14.56
N LEU A 547 -6.21 0.63 -13.23
CA LEU A 547 -5.91 -0.50 -12.35
C LEU A 547 -7.20 -1.27 -12.06
N TYR A 548 -7.25 -2.54 -12.47
CA TYR A 548 -8.33 -3.45 -12.14
C TYR A 548 -8.02 -4.20 -10.85
N VAL A 549 -9.03 -4.29 -10.00
CA VAL A 549 -8.94 -4.78 -8.62
C VAL A 549 -9.95 -5.91 -8.42
N GLY A 550 -9.44 -7.11 -8.21
CA GLY A 550 -10.20 -8.32 -7.97
C GLY A 550 -10.20 -8.69 -6.48
N GLY A 551 -11.38 -8.81 -5.90
CA GLY A 551 -11.57 -9.22 -4.52
C GLY A 551 -12.08 -10.65 -4.39
N ILE A 552 -11.56 -11.40 -3.42
CA ILE A 552 -11.83 -12.84 -3.27
C ILE A 552 -13.06 -13.18 -2.42
N GLY A 553 -13.33 -12.37 -1.39
CA GLY A 553 -14.55 -12.42 -0.57
C GLY A 553 -15.01 -13.81 -0.09
N SER A 554 -14.45 -14.31 1.02
CA SER A 554 -14.94 -15.52 1.71
C SER A 554 -15.24 -15.26 3.20
N ASN A 555 -15.70 -16.25 3.95
CA ASN A 555 -15.87 -16.14 5.42
C ASN A 555 -14.52 -16.18 6.14
N GLY A 556 -14.51 -15.83 7.44
CA GLY A 556 -13.30 -15.90 8.28
C GLY A 556 -12.26 -14.85 7.91
N ASN A 557 -10.98 -15.24 7.80
CA ASN A 557 -9.87 -14.31 7.55
C ASN A 557 -9.65 -13.98 6.06
N TRP A 558 -10.43 -14.56 5.14
CA TRP A 558 -10.35 -14.32 3.69
C TRP A 558 -11.29 -13.19 3.22
N ASN A 559 -11.44 -12.16 4.04
CA ASN A 559 -12.15 -10.92 3.71
C ASN A 559 -11.61 -9.75 4.55
N HIS A 560 -12.00 -8.55 4.15
CA HIS A 560 -11.77 -7.33 4.90
C HIS A 560 -13.09 -6.84 5.53
N LYS A 561 -13.19 -6.80 6.86
CA LYS A 561 -14.37 -6.25 7.57
C LYS A 561 -15.73 -6.84 7.12
N GLY A 562 -15.76 -8.13 6.77
CA GLY A 562 -16.98 -8.81 6.31
C GLY A 562 -17.43 -8.45 4.89
N THR A 563 -16.67 -7.63 4.17
CA THR A 563 -16.92 -7.28 2.77
C THR A 563 -16.71 -8.50 1.86
N LYS A 564 -17.48 -8.61 0.77
CA LYS A 564 -17.49 -9.80 -0.09
C LYS A 564 -17.66 -9.44 -1.55
N TYR A 565 -16.94 -10.19 -2.40
CA TYR A 565 -16.99 -10.20 -3.86
C TYR A 565 -16.75 -8.81 -4.47
N GLY A 566 -15.59 -8.62 -5.08
CA GLY A 566 -15.24 -7.34 -5.70
C GLY A 566 -14.65 -7.53 -7.09
N LEU A 567 -15.11 -6.75 -8.06
CA LEU A 567 -14.39 -6.49 -9.29
C LEU A 567 -14.54 -5.01 -9.61
N GLN A 568 -13.49 -4.25 -9.39
CA GLN A 568 -13.51 -2.78 -9.44
C GLN A 568 -12.38 -2.26 -10.30
N ARG A 569 -12.50 -1.02 -10.76
CA ARG A 569 -11.49 -0.30 -11.54
C ARG A 569 -11.15 1.01 -10.82
N LEU A 570 -9.85 1.30 -10.72
CA LEU A 570 -9.30 2.55 -10.23
C LEU A 570 -8.67 3.29 -11.41
N ARG A 571 -9.24 4.44 -11.77
CA ARG A 571 -8.75 5.32 -12.82
C ARG A 571 -8.04 6.51 -12.18
N TRP A 572 -6.84 6.84 -12.65
CA TRP A 572 -6.20 8.08 -12.21
C TRP A 572 -7.00 9.31 -12.63
N ASN A 573 -7.22 10.25 -11.70
CA ASN A 573 -8.07 11.42 -11.93
C ASN A 573 -7.30 12.75 -12.11
N GLY A 574 -5.97 12.72 -12.03
CA GLY A 574 -5.11 13.90 -12.20
C GLY A 574 -4.64 14.54 -10.88
N THR A 575 -5.22 14.16 -9.75
CA THR A 575 -4.89 14.74 -8.44
C THR A 575 -3.59 14.17 -7.89
N VAL A 576 -2.68 15.00 -7.39
CA VAL A 576 -1.50 14.58 -6.64
C VAL A 576 -1.69 15.00 -5.18
N PRO A 577 -2.14 14.12 -4.28
CA PRO A 577 -2.34 14.47 -2.88
C PRO A 577 -1.02 14.68 -2.18
N PHE A 578 -1.01 15.47 -1.11
CA PHE A 578 0.15 15.56 -0.22
C PHE A 578 0.33 14.27 0.59
N GLU A 579 1.51 13.65 0.53
CA GLU A 579 1.88 12.49 1.35
C GLU A 579 3.38 12.17 1.26
N MET A 580 3.87 11.27 2.13
CA MET A 580 5.22 10.72 1.99
C MET A 580 5.31 9.85 0.74
N LYS A 581 6.19 10.22 -0.19
CA LYS A 581 6.52 9.46 -1.40
C LYS A 581 7.50 8.32 -1.10
N ALA A 582 8.55 8.56 -0.33
CA ALA A 582 9.55 7.53 -0.02
C ALA A 582 10.26 7.83 1.30
N ILE A 583 10.73 6.79 1.98
CA ILE A 583 11.70 6.91 3.07
C ILE A 583 12.95 6.15 2.63
N SER A 584 14.04 6.88 2.37
CA SER A 584 15.27 6.32 1.79
C SER A 584 16.42 6.36 2.78
N SER A 585 17.28 5.33 2.74
CA SER A 585 18.41 5.20 3.66
C SER A 585 19.49 6.28 3.45
N ARG A 586 20.12 6.71 4.56
CA ARG A 586 21.42 7.40 4.61
C ARG A 586 22.36 6.69 5.57
N ALA A 587 23.64 6.99 5.49
CA ALA A 587 24.65 6.47 6.42
C ALA A 587 24.36 6.86 7.89
N ASP A 588 23.78 8.05 8.06
CA ASP A 588 23.58 8.82 9.29
C ASP A 588 22.11 9.28 9.47
N GLY A 589 21.16 8.57 8.86
CA GLY A 589 19.74 8.91 8.99
C GLY A 589 18.87 8.35 7.87
N VAL A 590 17.80 9.09 7.56
CA VAL A 590 16.89 8.81 6.44
C VAL A 590 16.48 10.10 5.74
N VAL A 591 16.11 10.00 4.46
CA VAL A 591 15.42 11.08 3.74
C VAL A 591 13.97 10.68 3.53
N VAL A 592 13.05 11.51 4.02
CA VAL A 592 11.62 11.43 3.72
C VAL A 592 11.34 12.34 2.53
N SER A 593 10.92 11.76 1.41
CA SER A 593 10.46 12.51 0.23
C SER A 593 8.94 12.63 0.25
N PHE A 594 8.40 13.72 -0.27
CA PHE A 594 6.98 14.04 -0.33
C PHE A 594 6.53 14.23 -1.79
N THR A 595 5.23 14.05 -2.04
CA THR A 595 4.63 14.25 -3.36
C THR A 595 4.49 15.72 -3.75
N THR A 596 4.32 16.61 -2.76
CA THR A 596 4.25 18.06 -2.93
C THR A 596 5.04 18.76 -1.81
N PRO A 597 5.40 20.06 -1.95
CA PRO A 597 6.19 20.76 -0.94
C PRO A 597 5.50 20.78 0.43
N THR A 598 6.29 20.66 1.50
CA THR A 598 5.81 20.72 2.89
C THR A 598 5.63 22.16 3.39
N ASP A 599 4.90 22.34 4.48
CA ASP A 599 4.93 23.57 5.25
C ASP A 599 6.30 23.78 5.96
N ALA A 600 6.46 24.94 6.62
CA ALA A 600 7.69 25.29 7.32
C ALA A 600 7.95 24.46 8.59
N LYS A 601 6.94 23.79 9.18
CA LYS A 601 7.13 22.94 10.36
C LYS A 601 7.93 21.69 10.04
N ALA A 602 8.00 21.27 8.77
CA ALA A 602 8.85 20.17 8.36
C ALA A 602 10.33 20.34 8.74
N ALA A 603 10.81 21.56 9.04
CA ALA A 603 12.17 21.78 9.56
C ALA A 603 12.32 21.44 11.07
N ASP A 604 11.22 21.20 11.79
CA ASP A 604 11.22 20.88 13.22
C ASP A 604 11.39 19.37 13.45
N PRO A 605 12.43 18.93 14.18
CA PRO A 605 12.60 17.52 14.54
C PRO A 605 11.39 16.88 15.25
N SER A 606 10.59 17.67 15.98
CA SER A 606 9.40 17.18 16.70
C SER A 606 8.22 16.83 15.76
N SER A 607 8.28 17.23 14.49
CA SER A 607 7.33 16.81 13.46
C SER A 607 7.53 15.37 12.99
N TYR A 608 8.56 14.67 13.49
CA TYR A 608 8.88 13.30 13.10
C TYR A 608 9.06 12.40 14.32
N ILE A 609 8.23 11.36 14.40
CA ILE A 609 8.34 10.31 15.41
C ILE A 609 8.93 9.08 14.73
N VAL A 610 10.10 8.66 15.20
CA VAL A 610 10.85 7.55 14.60
C VAL A 610 11.05 6.43 15.61
N LYS A 611 10.68 5.22 15.23
CA LYS A 611 10.92 3.99 16.00
C LYS A 611 11.58 2.94 15.10
N SER A 612 12.37 2.04 15.68
CA SER A 612 12.86 0.86 14.98
C SER A 612 12.64 -0.42 15.77
N TRP A 613 12.62 -1.55 15.08
CA TRP A 613 12.59 -2.89 15.66
C TRP A 613 13.11 -3.91 14.64
N HIS A 614 13.35 -5.14 15.06
CA HIS A 614 13.57 -6.26 14.17
C HIS A 614 12.57 -7.39 14.46
N TYR A 615 12.62 -8.43 13.63
CA TYR A 615 11.81 -9.63 13.79
C TYR A 615 12.68 -10.87 13.91
N GLU A 616 12.24 -11.82 14.73
CA GLU A 616 12.91 -13.11 14.92
C GLU A 616 11.97 -14.25 14.52
N PRO A 617 12.34 -15.11 13.56
CA PRO A 617 11.59 -16.31 13.21
C PRO A 617 11.46 -17.27 14.39
N THR A 618 10.24 -17.69 14.70
CA THR A 618 9.99 -18.73 15.70
C THR A 618 9.00 -19.75 15.18
N VAL A 619 8.97 -20.95 15.76
CA VAL A 619 7.97 -21.98 15.45
C VAL A 619 6.53 -21.56 15.80
N ARG A 620 6.33 -20.47 16.56
CA ARG A 620 5.00 -19.96 16.91
C ARG A 620 4.41 -19.20 15.73
N TYR A 621 3.09 -19.20 15.63
CA TYR A 621 2.40 -18.40 14.63
C TYR A 621 2.65 -16.90 14.87
N GLY A 622 3.28 -16.25 13.90
CA GLY A 622 3.64 -14.84 13.98
C GLY A 622 4.75 -14.59 15.00
N GLY A 623 5.11 -13.32 15.17
CA GLY A 623 6.13 -12.93 16.14
C GLY A 623 5.99 -11.46 16.55
N PRO A 624 6.36 -11.14 17.80
CA PRO A 624 6.36 -9.76 18.27
C PRO A 624 7.44 -8.95 17.55
N LYS A 625 7.27 -7.62 17.58
CA LYS A 625 8.38 -6.70 17.30
C LYS A 625 9.42 -6.87 18.41
N VAL A 626 10.67 -7.12 18.05
CA VAL A 626 11.77 -7.31 19.01
C VAL A 626 12.65 -6.06 19.03
N GLY A 627 13.09 -5.65 20.22
CA GLY A 627 14.00 -4.52 20.36
C GLY A 627 13.42 -3.18 19.93
N VAL A 628 12.11 -2.95 20.15
CA VAL A 628 11.46 -1.69 19.81
C VAL A 628 12.19 -0.52 20.48
N ARG A 629 12.72 0.39 19.68
CA ARG A 629 13.55 1.51 20.14
C ARG A 629 13.03 2.83 19.55
N PRO A 630 12.71 3.84 20.37
CA PRO A 630 12.49 5.19 19.88
C PRO A 630 13.82 5.85 19.50
N HIS A 631 13.80 6.67 18.45
CA HIS A 631 14.97 7.42 17.97
C HIS A 631 14.74 8.92 18.10
N VAL A 632 15.81 9.63 18.45
CA VAL A 632 15.81 11.09 18.51
C VAL A 632 16.26 11.63 17.15
N VAL A 633 15.39 12.40 16.50
CA VAL A 633 15.78 13.19 15.32
C VAL A 633 16.58 14.39 15.80
N LYS A 634 17.87 14.45 15.49
CA LYS A 634 18.76 15.50 16.00
C LYS A 634 18.63 16.82 15.25
N ARG A 635 18.36 16.70 13.96
CA ARG A 635 18.33 17.80 12.99
C ARG A 635 17.47 17.37 11.82
N VAL A 636 16.72 18.34 11.28
CA VAL A 636 16.08 18.21 9.98
C VAL A 636 16.69 19.24 9.02
N GLU A 637 16.99 18.80 7.81
CA GLU A 637 17.38 19.66 6.69
C GLU A 637 16.35 19.47 5.58
N LEU A 638 15.88 20.55 4.95
CA LEU A 638 14.89 20.47 3.86
C LEU A 638 15.57 20.65 2.51
N SER A 639 15.03 20.00 1.48
CA SER A 639 15.40 20.30 0.09
C SER A 639 14.94 21.70 -0.31
N SER A 640 15.60 22.29 -1.30
CA SER A 640 15.32 23.65 -1.76
C SER A 640 13.91 23.84 -2.32
N ASP A 641 13.31 22.77 -2.84
CA ASP A 641 11.94 22.73 -3.35
C ASP A 641 10.90 22.34 -2.28
N GLY A 642 11.34 22.05 -1.06
CA GLY A 642 10.48 21.64 0.07
C GLY A 642 9.86 20.25 -0.09
N THR A 643 10.28 19.44 -1.06
CA THR A 643 9.72 18.10 -1.31
C THR A 643 10.48 16.97 -0.61
N ALA A 644 11.53 17.27 0.15
CA ALA A 644 12.25 16.27 0.93
C ALA A 644 12.78 16.83 2.25
N ALA A 645 12.84 15.96 3.26
CA ALA A 645 13.40 16.24 4.57
C ALA A 645 14.41 15.15 4.95
N PHE A 646 15.65 15.54 5.23
CA PHE A 646 16.66 14.66 5.81
C PHE A 646 16.56 14.67 7.32
N LEU A 647 16.38 13.50 7.91
CA LEU A 647 16.31 13.30 9.35
C LEU A 647 17.64 12.70 9.82
N ALA A 648 18.45 13.49 10.55
CA ALA A 648 19.72 13.02 11.11
C ALA A 648 19.47 12.13 12.34
N ILE A 649 19.85 10.85 12.24
CA ILE A 649 19.64 9.81 13.24
C ILE A 649 20.87 8.90 13.31
N ASP A 650 21.61 8.95 14.42
CA ASP A 650 22.93 8.32 14.52
C ASP A 650 22.89 6.79 14.66
N ASP A 651 21.81 6.23 15.19
CA ASP A 651 21.76 4.89 15.78
C ASP A 651 20.79 3.93 15.09
N LEU A 652 20.54 4.12 13.79
CA LEU A 652 19.76 3.17 12.97
C LEU A 652 20.58 1.92 12.66
N ALA A 653 20.05 0.75 13.05
CA ALA A 653 20.64 -0.56 12.81
C ALA A 653 20.16 -1.15 11.48
N GLU A 654 21.06 -1.84 10.75
CA GLU A 654 20.67 -2.68 9.62
C GLU A 654 19.89 -3.93 10.09
N ASN A 655 19.14 -4.53 9.17
CA ASN A 655 18.18 -5.62 9.42
C ASN A 655 17.06 -5.23 10.40
N SER A 656 16.62 -3.98 10.32
CA SER A 656 15.51 -3.45 11.12
C SER A 656 14.38 -2.93 10.24
N VAL A 657 13.22 -2.71 10.84
CA VAL A 657 12.14 -1.89 10.32
C VAL A 657 12.23 -0.54 11.01
N VAL A 658 12.33 0.54 10.24
CA VAL A 658 12.29 1.93 10.69
C VAL A 658 10.92 2.50 10.36
N HIS A 659 10.14 2.82 11.39
CA HIS A 659 8.85 3.46 11.27
C HIS A 659 9.00 4.96 11.45
N VAL A 660 8.46 5.73 10.50
CA VAL A 660 8.41 7.19 10.54
C VAL A 660 6.95 7.60 10.55
N ARG A 661 6.56 8.38 11.56
CA ARG A 661 5.23 9.01 11.68
C ARG A 661 5.40 10.53 11.68
N LEU A 662 4.64 11.22 10.85
CA LEU A 662 4.54 12.67 10.80
C LEU A 662 3.65 13.17 11.93
N ARG A 663 3.98 14.33 12.52
CA ARG A 663 3.17 15.01 13.54
C ARG A 663 2.91 16.45 13.13
N ASP A 664 1.64 16.81 13.02
CA ASP A 664 1.15 18.18 12.76
C ASP A 664 1.75 18.86 11.52
N LEU A 665 2.11 18.06 10.51
CA LEU A 665 2.77 18.48 9.28
C LEU A 665 1.78 18.49 8.11
N THR A 666 1.72 19.60 7.38
CA THR A 666 0.87 19.79 6.20
C THR A 666 1.70 20.13 4.96
N SER A 667 1.07 20.16 3.79
CA SER A 667 1.69 20.72 2.58
C SER A 667 1.91 22.23 2.72
N ALA A 668 2.71 22.82 1.84
CA ALA A 668 2.88 24.28 1.76
C ALA A 668 1.55 25.03 1.49
N THR A 669 0.53 24.33 0.99
CA THR A 669 -0.83 24.86 0.76
C THR A 669 -1.83 24.53 1.87
N GLY A 670 -1.38 23.87 2.95
CA GLY A 670 -2.21 23.50 4.11
C GLY A 670 -3.02 22.21 3.93
N GLU A 671 -2.66 21.35 2.98
CA GLU A 671 -3.29 20.04 2.80
C GLU A 671 -2.76 19.05 3.84
N ASN A 672 -3.65 18.27 4.46
CA ASN A 672 -3.26 17.18 5.36
C ASN A 672 -2.71 16.00 4.55
N PRO A 673 -1.72 15.26 5.08
CA PRO A 673 -1.19 14.10 4.39
C PRO A 673 -2.26 13.02 4.21
N TRP A 674 -2.27 12.32 3.07
CA TRP A 674 -3.17 11.19 2.85
C TRP A 674 -2.94 10.06 3.85
N SER A 675 -1.69 9.79 4.19
CA SER A 675 -1.34 9.04 5.40
C SER A 675 -0.11 9.61 6.09
N THR A 676 -0.11 9.57 7.44
CA THR A 676 0.95 10.16 8.26
C THR A 676 2.12 9.23 8.55
N GLU A 677 2.09 7.96 8.16
CA GLU A 677 3.13 7.02 8.54
C GLU A 677 3.60 6.10 7.41
N GLY A 678 4.86 5.65 7.52
CA GLY A 678 5.50 4.72 6.60
C GLY A 678 6.56 3.88 7.30
N TRP A 679 6.87 2.72 6.72
CA TRP A 679 7.83 1.76 7.29
C TRP A 679 8.91 1.43 6.28
N LEU A 680 10.15 1.82 6.55
CA LEU A 680 11.33 1.43 5.81
C LEU A 680 11.87 0.10 6.36
N THR A 681 12.03 -0.90 5.51
CA THR A 681 12.87 -2.06 5.83
C THR A 681 14.32 -1.68 5.52
N LEU A 682 15.16 -1.58 6.54
CA LEU A 682 16.56 -1.15 6.42
C LEU A 682 17.47 -2.37 6.46
N ASN A 683 17.69 -3.01 5.31
CA ASN A 683 18.60 -4.16 5.19
C ASN A 683 20.07 -3.72 5.09
N ARG A 684 20.31 -2.57 4.46
CA ARG A 684 21.62 -1.96 4.24
C ARG A 684 21.54 -0.45 4.33
N LYS A 685 22.56 0.17 4.94
CA LYS A 685 22.73 1.62 4.94
C LYS A 685 23.42 2.11 3.68
N SER A 686 22.95 3.25 3.17
CA SER A 686 23.63 3.97 2.09
C SER A 686 25.00 4.45 2.54
N GLU A 687 25.93 4.60 1.59
CA GLU A 687 27.24 5.23 1.83
C GLU A 687 27.15 6.77 1.79
N VAL A 688 26.02 7.29 1.29
CA VAL A 688 25.72 8.72 1.26
C VAL A 688 25.28 9.18 2.64
N SER A 689 25.92 10.22 3.17
CA SER A 689 25.57 10.88 4.43
C SER A 689 24.92 12.24 4.19
N GLY A 690 24.21 12.73 5.20
CA GLY A 690 23.60 14.05 5.19
C GLY A 690 22.42 14.18 4.21
N PRO A 691 22.00 15.43 3.92
CA PRO A 691 20.84 15.70 3.09
C PRO A 691 20.95 15.08 1.70
N ALA A 692 22.08 15.35 1.02
CA ALA A 692 22.41 14.91 -0.34
C ALA A 692 21.14 14.66 -1.18
N PHE A 693 20.25 15.66 -1.21
CA PHE A 693 18.98 15.53 -1.89
C PHE A 693 19.31 15.32 -3.36
N ALA A 694 18.80 14.24 -3.95
CA ALA A 694 18.70 14.20 -5.40
C ALA A 694 17.84 15.42 -5.76
N GLY A 695 18.43 16.43 -6.40
CA GLY A 695 17.80 17.74 -6.59
C GLY A 695 16.44 17.57 -7.27
N GLY A 696 15.34 17.66 -6.52
CA GLY A 696 13.99 17.63 -7.07
C GLY A 696 13.73 18.90 -7.89
N PRO A 697 12.80 18.86 -8.86
CA PRO A 697 12.60 19.97 -9.76
C PRO A 697 11.84 21.13 -9.09
N ALA A 698 12.25 22.37 -9.35
CA ALA A 698 11.48 23.56 -8.97
C ALA A 698 10.11 23.66 -9.70
N ARG A 699 9.91 22.87 -10.77
CA ARG A 699 8.66 22.73 -11.55
C ARG A 699 8.53 21.31 -12.08
N ALA A 700 7.41 20.63 -11.85
CA ALA A 700 7.14 19.29 -12.40
C ALA A 700 7.04 19.29 -13.94
N PRO A 701 7.29 18.15 -14.62
CA PRO A 701 6.99 18.03 -16.05
C PRO A 701 5.49 18.21 -16.28
N ARG A 702 5.12 18.71 -17.47
CA ARG A 702 3.72 18.95 -17.85
C ARG A 702 2.88 17.67 -17.78
N PHE A 703 3.47 16.55 -18.15
CA PHE A 703 2.87 15.24 -18.02
C PHE A 703 3.73 14.41 -17.08
N THR A 704 3.14 13.96 -15.98
CA THR A 704 3.73 12.95 -15.09
C THR A 704 3.20 11.56 -15.41
N MET A 705 2.24 11.45 -16.33
CA MET A 705 1.68 10.20 -16.83
C MET A 705 1.44 10.30 -18.33
N ARG A 706 1.53 9.17 -19.04
CA ARG A 706 1.10 9.02 -20.44
C ARG A 706 -0.39 9.33 -20.56
N PRO A 707 -0.77 10.44 -21.21
CA PRO A 707 -2.17 10.70 -21.52
C PRO A 707 -2.69 9.65 -22.51
N VAL A 708 -4.00 9.37 -22.48
CA VAL A 708 -4.64 8.49 -23.48
C VAL A 708 -4.41 8.98 -24.92
N SER A 709 -4.20 10.29 -25.10
CA SER A 709 -3.90 10.90 -26.39
C SER A 709 -2.45 10.76 -26.85
N ALA A 710 -1.56 10.16 -26.06
CA ALA A 710 -0.16 10.00 -26.43
C ALA A 710 0.02 8.91 -27.49
N ILE A 711 0.92 9.17 -28.44
CA ILE A 711 1.36 8.20 -29.42
C ILE A 711 2.44 7.34 -28.76
N GLU A 712 2.14 6.06 -28.57
CA GLU A 712 3.11 5.07 -28.09
C GLU A 712 4.11 4.70 -29.19
N VAL A 713 5.40 4.92 -28.93
CA VAL A 713 6.51 4.63 -29.86
C VAL A 713 7.17 3.29 -29.50
N VAL A 714 7.43 3.07 -28.21
CA VAL A 714 7.94 1.81 -27.65
C VAL A 714 7.15 1.48 -26.39
N GLY A 715 6.62 0.27 -26.29
CA GLY A 715 5.98 -0.26 -25.09
C GLY A 715 5.33 -1.61 -25.39
N GLU A 716 4.01 -1.70 -25.39
CA GLU A 716 3.28 -2.89 -25.87
C GLU A 716 3.48 -3.08 -27.38
N ILE A 717 3.53 -1.98 -28.14
CA ILE A 717 3.78 -2.00 -29.59
C ILE A 717 5.13 -1.36 -29.96
N THR A 718 5.67 -1.77 -31.11
CA THR A 718 6.87 -1.18 -31.74
C THR A 718 6.65 -0.91 -33.24
N SER A 719 5.42 -1.07 -33.74
CA SER A 719 5.06 -0.88 -35.14
C SER A 719 5.22 0.56 -35.62
N ASN A 720 5.36 1.52 -34.70
CA ASN A 720 5.51 2.94 -35.00
C ASN A 720 6.96 3.36 -35.28
N LEU A 721 7.91 2.41 -35.28
CA LEU A 721 9.32 2.63 -35.60
C LEU A 721 9.72 1.96 -36.92
N SER A 722 10.56 2.65 -37.69
CA SER A 722 11.21 2.15 -38.90
C SER A 722 12.63 2.71 -39.02
N HIS A 723 13.40 2.24 -40.01
CA HIS A 723 14.64 2.90 -40.39
C HIS A 723 14.35 4.10 -41.30
N ALA A 724 15.31 5.03 -41.41
CA ALA A 724 15.16 6.26 -42.19
C ALA A 724 14.89 6.05 -43.69
N ASP A 725 15.22 4.88 -44.23
CA ASP A 725 14.93 4.46 -45.60
C ASP A 725 13.52 3.87 -45.79
N GLY A 726 12.72 3.82 -44.71
CA GLY A 726 11.37 3.25 -44.67
C GLY A 726 11.34 1.74 -44.46
N SER A 727 12.49 1.06 -44.32
CA SER A 727 12.52 -0.37 -44.04
C SER A 727 12.09 -0.68 -42.60
N ALA A 728 11.51 -1.87 -42.41
CA ALA A 728 11.07 -2.33 -41.09
C ALA A 728 12.23 -2.34 -40.09
N LEU A 729 11.95 -1.95 -38.84
CA LEU A 729 12.94 -1.91 -37.77
C LEU A 729 13.53 -3.30 -37.52
N LYS A 730 14.87 -3.41 -37.54
CA LYS A 730 15.60 -4.67 -37.32
C LYS A 730 16.16 -4.83 -35.91
N TRP A 731 15.80 -3.94 -34.99
CA TRP A 731 16.21 -4.03 -33.58
C TRP A 731 15.57 -5.23 -32.89
N LYS A 732 16.33 -5.93 -32.05
CA LYS A 732 15.84 -7.08 -31.29
C LYS A 732 14.90 -6.60 -30.18
N ARG A 733 13.80 -7.34 -29.98
CA ARG A 733 12.87 -7.14 -28.85
C ARG A 733 13.04 -8.25 -27.80
N GLU A 734 13.08 -7.86 -26.54
CA GLU A 734 13.15 -8.76 -25.37
C GLU A 734 12.04 -8.35 -24.39
N GLY A 735 10.90 -9.05 -24.46
CA GLY A 735 9.68 -8.65 -23.74
C GLY A 735 9.18 -7.28 -24.22
N ARG A 736 9.23 -6.29 -23.32
CA ARG A 736 8.85 -4.89 -23.57
C ARG A 736 10.05 -3.99 -23.93
N ASP A 737 11.25 -4.54 -23.90
CA ASP A 737 12.47 -3.80 -24.20
C ASP A 737 12.85 -3.97 -25.67
N VAL A 738 13.36 -2.91 -26.28
CA VAL A 738 13.91 -2.88 -27.64
C VAL A 738 15.38 -2.48 -27.56
N LEU A 739 16.24 -3.31 -28.14
CA LEU A 739 17.70 -3.16 -28.07
C LEU A 739 18.19 -2.38 -29.28
N ALA A 740 18.79 -1.21 -29.04
CA ALA A 740 19.34 -0.35 -30.09
C ALA A 740 20.54 -1.02 -30.75
N ASP A 741 20.36 -1.56 -31.96
CA ASP A 741 21.39 -2.32 -32.68
C ASP A 741 22.21 -1.41 -33.62
N PRO A 742 23.49 -1.13 -33.31
CA PRO A 742 24.32 -0.26 -34.13
C PRO A 742 24.58 -0.83 -35.53
N ALA A 743 24.50 -2.14 -35.72
CA ALA A 743 24.65 -2.77 -37.03
C ALA A 743 23.40 -2.60 -37.91
N ALA A 744 22.22 -2.43 -37.30
CA ALA A 744 20.98 -2.14 -37.99
C ALA A 744 20.79 -0.63 -38.27
N GLY A 745 21.42 0.23 -37.47
CA GLY A 745 21.32 1.69 -37.58
C GLY A 745 20.17 2.28 -36.77
N ASP A 746 20.01 3.60 -36.88
CA ASP A 746 19.04 4.39 -36.09
C ASP A 746 17.58 4.03 -36.39
N ALA A 747 16.71 4.26 -35.40
CA ALA A 747 15.27 4.10 -35.51
C ALA A 747 14.58 5.48 -35.54
N ILE A 748 13.57 5.64 -36.40
CA ILE A 748 12.75 6.85 -36.49
C ILE A 748 11.26 6.53 -36.31
N THR A 749 10.49 7.49 -35.82
CA THR A 749 9.03 7.39 -35.82
C THR A 749 8.46 7.51 -37.23
N GLY A 750 7.35 6.82 -37.50
CA GLY A 750 6.60 6.99 -38.75
C GLY A 750 5.94 8.37 -38.88
N GLU A 751 5.53 8.96 -37.75
CA GLU A 751 4.99 10.33 -37.69
C GLU A 751 6.09 11.38 -37.48
N SER A 752 5.80 12.60 -37.90
CA SER A 752 6.66 13.78 -37.74
C SER A 752 6.04 14.77 -36.75
N PHE A 753 6.90 15.45 -36.00
CA PHE A 753 6.49 16.31 -34.90
C PHE A 753 7.20 17.66 -34.97
N ALA A 754 6.54 18.71 -34.48
CA ALA A 754 7.12 20.00 -34.18
C ALA A 754 7.16 20.19 -32.65
N ASP A 755 6.23 20.95 -32.10
CA ASP A 755 6.10 21.14 -30.66
C ASP A 755 5.51 19.90 -30.02
N CYS A 756 6.22 19.35 -29.04
CA CYS A 756 5.82 18.10 -28.44
C CYS A 756 6.37 17.91 -27.04
N PHE A 757 5.73 16.99 -26.32
CA PHE A 757 6.30 16.38 -25.14
C PHE A 757 6.70 14.95 -25.46
N VAL A 758 7.89 14.53 -25.04
CA VAL A 758 8.41 13.18 -25.25
C VAL A 758 8.83 12.58 -23.92
N HIS A 759 8.31 11.39 -23.62
CA HIS A 759 8.80 10.54 -22.55
C HIS A 759 9.68 9.43 -23.11
N VAL A 760 10.79 9.12 -22.44
CA VAL A 760 11.72 8.07 -22.83
C VAL A 760 12.23 7.30 -21.60
N GLU A 761 11.94 6.01 -21.51
CA GLU A 761 12.68 5.08 -20.65
C GLU A 761 13.83 4.43 -21.42
N TRP A 762 15.04 4.57 -20.88
CA TRP A 762 16.26 4.00 -21.44
C TRP A 762 17.12 3.29 -20.40
N LEU A 763 17.85 2.26 -20.81
CA LEU A 763 18.90 1.61 -20.02
C LEU A 763 20.18 1.61 -20.82
N SER A 764 21.23 2.18 -20.25
CA SER A 764 22.57 2.01 -20.77
C SER A 764 23.24 0.79 -20.10
N PRO A 765 23.86 -0.11 -20.87
CA PRO A 765 24.36 -1.39 -20.36
C PRO A 765 25.56 -1.19 -19.45
N ALA A 766 25.71 -2.07 -18.44
CA ALA A 766 26.84 -2.03 -17.51
C ALA A 766 28.20 -2.28 -18.20
N GLY A 767 29.28 -1.86 -17.55
CA GLY A 767 30.65 -1.99 -18.05
C GLY A 767 31.11 -0.82 -18.90
N GLY A 768 32.13 -1.05 -19.73
CA GLY A 768 32.78 -0.03 -20.58
C GLY A 768 33.81 0.84 -19.83
N ASP A 769 34.38 1.81 -20.54
CA ASP A 769 35.40 2.73 -20.01
C ASP A 769 34.84 4.16 -19.93
N LEU A 770 34.74 4.69 -18.72
CA LEU A 770 34.25 6.04 -18.42
C LEU A 770 35.01 7.15 -19.15
N ALA A 771 36.26 6.91 -19.58
CA ALA A 771 37.01 7.88 -20.37
C ALA A 771 36.55 7.97 -21.84
N ASN A 772 35.81 6.98 -22.34
CA ASN A 772 35.48 6.85 -23.75
C ASN A 772 34.01 7.16 -24.04
N GLN A 773 33.79 7.88 -25.14
CA GLN A 773 32.45 8.19 -25.63
C GLN A 773 31.71 6.98 -26.18
N THR A 774 32.34 5.81 -26.36
CA THR A 774 31.65 4.57 -26.73
C THR A 774 31.10 3.82 -25.52
N ASN A 775 31.17 4.40 -24.32
CA ASN A 775 30.69 3.79 -23.09
C ASN A 775 29.17 3.99 -22.90
N GLY A 776 28.36 3.10 -23.46
CA GLY A 776 26.90 3.21 -23.32
C GLY A 776 26.25 4.26 -24.22
N ASN A 777 26.88 4.60 -25.35
CA ASN A 777 26.45 5.74 -26.17
C ASN A 777 25.15 5.48 -26.92
N SER A 778 24.25 6.46 -26.85
CA SER A 778 23.06 6.60 -27.69
C SER A 778 22.57 8.06 -27.56
N GLY A 779 21.39 8.35 -28.09
CA GLY A 779 20.78 9.68 -28.02
C GLY A 779 19.32 9.65 -28.43
N VAL A 780 18.57 10.60 -27.85
CA VAL A 780 17.18 10.89 -28.22
C VAL A 780 17.19 12.18 -29.01
N LYS A 781 16.87 12.13 -30.31
CA LYS A 781 16.92 13.31 -31.18
C LYS A 781 15.53 13.79 -31.57
N LEU A 782 15.13 14.94 -31.02
CA LEU A 782 13.90 15.63 -31.35
C LEU A 782 14.02 16.17 -32.78
N MET A 783 13.01 15.93 -33.61
CA MET A 783 13.04 16.27 -35.04
C MET A 783 14.25 15.66 -35.79
N GLY A 784 14.83 14.57 -35.27
CA GLY A 784 16.08 13.97 -35.76
C GLY A 784 17.32 14.87 -35.64
N ARG A 785 17.24 15.99 -34.90
CA ARG A 785 18.21 17.09 -34.97
C ARG A 785 18.75 17.57 -33.62
N TYR A 786 17.92 17.55 -32.58
CA TYR A 786 18.27 18.10 -31.28
C TYR A 786 18.38 16.97 -30.26
N GLU A 787 19.60 16.65 -29.86
CA GLU A 787 19.93 15.45 -29.09
C GLU A 787 20.00 15.72 -27.59
N ILE A 788 19.24 14.92 -26.84
CA ILE A 788 19.56 14.61 -25.45
C ILE A 788 20.42 13.34 -25.43
N GLN A 789 21.63 13.48 -24.90
CA GLN A 789 22.63 12.42 -24.92
C GLN A 789 22.25 11.27 -23.97
N ILE A 790 22.53 10.04 -24.37
CA ILE A 790 22.57 8.84 -23.51
C ILE A 790 24.02 8.35 -23.41
N LEU A 791 24.46 8.07 -22.18
CA LEU A 791 25.80 7.55 -21.89
C LEU A 791 25.82 6.85 -20.52
N ASN A 792 26.85 6.04 -20.24
CA ASN A 792 27.11 5.47 -18.91
C ASN A 792 27.67 6.50 -17.91
N THR A 793 26.89 7.55 -17.62
CA THR A 793 27.24 8.55 -16.61
C THR A 793 27.10 7.94 -15.20
N PRO A 794 28.12 8.00 -14.32
CA PRO A 794 28.00 7.59 -12.92
C PRO A 794 26.96 8.42 -12.15
N GLY A 795 26.40 7.83 -11.08
CA GLY A 795 25.53 8.57 -10.15
C GLY A 795 26.28 9.63 -9.34
N ALA A 796 25.53 10.48 -8.65
CA ALA A 796 26.10 11.53 -7.79
C ALA A 796 26.97 10.92 -6.65
N PRO A 797 28.09 11.57 -6.24
CA PRO A 797 28.62 12.85 -6.75
C PRO A 797 29.58 12.65 -7.96
N TYR A 798 29.06 12.82 -9.17
CA TYR A 798 29.85 12.88 -10.41
C TYR A 798 29.44 14.14 -11.20
N PRO A 799 30.39 14.98 -11.65
CA PRO A 799 30.07 16.26 -12.26
C PRO A 799 29.41 16.09 -13.63
N ALA A 800 28.35 16.86 -13.88
CA ALA A 800 27.70 16.92 -15.19
C ALA A 800 28.64 17.52 -16.24
N LYS A 801 28.65 16.95 -17.45
CA LYS A 801 29.43 17.47 -18.59
C LYS A 801 28.55 17.61 -19.83
N PHE A 802 29.00 18.43 -20.78
CA PHE A 802 28.25 18.78 -21.99
C PHE A 802 28.14 17.64 -23.03
N ASN A 803 28.77 16.49 -22.78
CA ASN A 803 28.81 15.32 -23.64
C ASN A 803 28.53 14.00 -22.87
N GLU A 804 27.90 14.10 -21.71
CA GLU A 804 27.48 12.96 -20.88
C GLU A 804 25.94 12.85 -20.94
N ALA A 805 25.38 11.78 -20.35
CA ALA A 805 23.93 11.63 -20.25
C ALA A 805 23.26 12.86 -19.60
N GLY A 806 22.10 13.23 -20.11
CA GLY A 806 21.33 14.40 -19.69
C GLY A 806 21.78 15.72 -20.34
N ALA A 807 22.90 15.74 -21.07
CA ALA A 807 23.32 16.93 -21.80
C ALA A 807 22.46 17.18 -23.05
N ILE A 808 22.18 18.45 -23.35
CA ILE A 808 21.86 18.86 -24.72
C ILE A 808 23.19 18.79 -25.47
N TYR A 809 23.38 17.76 -26.28
CA TYR A 809 24.70 17.29 -26.68
C TYR A 809 25.55 18.41 -27.29
N ARG A 810 26.69 18.72 -26.65
CA ARG A 810 27.64 19.80 -26.99
C ARG A 810 27.10 21.22 -26.98
N ILE A 811 25.89 21.44 -26.49
CA ILE A 811 25.31 22.77 -26.27
C ILE A 811 25.35 23.13 -24.80
N LYS A 812 24.86 22.26 -23.92
CA LYS A 812 24.77 22.52 -22.47
C LYS A 812 24.84 21.23 -21.66
N ALA A 813 25.69 21.21 -20.63
CA ALA A 813 25.68 20.18 -19.60
C ALA A 813 24.38 20.25 -18.78
N ALA A 814 23.91 19.11 -18.26
CA ALA A 814 22.83 19.10 -17.28
C ALA A 814 23.15 19.98 -16.07
N ASP A 815 22.18 20.72 -15.55
CA ASP A 815 22.37 21.58 -14.37
C ASP A 815 22.67 20.75 -13.10
N THR A 816 22.16 19.52 -13.04
CA THR A 816 22.42 18.54 -11.99
C THR A 816 22.57 17.15 -12.61
N ASN A 817 23.53 16.35 -12.13
CA ASN A 817 23.64 14.96 -12.53
C ASN A 817 22.58 14.12 -11.80
N ALA A 818 21.58 13.63 -12.55
CA ALA A 818 20.49 12.83 -12.03
C ALA A 818 20.64 11.32 -12.32
N SER A 819 21.82 10.88 -12.76
CA SER A 819 22.07 9.46 -13.07
C SER A 819 21.92 8.56 -11.85
N THR A 820 21.34 7.38 -12.07
CA THR A 820 21.39 6.26 -11.12
C THR A 820 22.52 5.26 -11.42
N GLY A 821 23.39 5.57 -12.40
CA GLY A 821 24.51 4.74 -12.83
C GLY A 821 24.24 3.92 -14.10
N ALA A 822 25.26 3.16 -14.52
CA ALA A 822 25.14 2.21 -15.63
C ALA A 822 24.41 0.93 -15.19
N GLY A 823 23.66 0.30 -16.09
CA GLY A 823 22.90 -0.91 -15.81
C GLY A 823 21.59 -0.69 -15.06
N THR A 824 21.22 0.57 -14.78
CA THR A 824 19.92 0.94 -14.22
C THR A 824 19.05 1.57 -15.29
N TRP A 825 17.73 1.46 -15.10
CA TRP A 825 16.78 2.18 -15.96
C TRP A 825 16.65 3.63 -15.54
N GLN A 826 16.58 4.48 -16.56
CA GLN A 826 16.65 5.92 -16.47
C GLN A 826 15.51 6.51 -17.31
N THR A 827 15.05 7.72 -16.98
CA THR A 827 13.96 8.39 -17.73
C THR A 827 14.37 9.78 -18.21
N TYR A 828 13.91 10.14 -19.40
CA TYR A 828 13.83 11.54 -19.84
C TYR A 828 12.38 11.93 -20.09
N ASP A 829 11.97 13.06 -19.54
CA ASP A 829 10.77 13.78 -19.90
C ASP A 829 11.20 15.08 -20.58
N ILE A 830 10.81 15.29 -21.82
CA ILE A 830 11.33 16.37 -22.66
C ILE A 830 10.15 17.20 -23.15
N ASP A 831 10.05 18.44 -22.69
CA ASP A 831 9.11 19.42 -23.23
C ASP A 831 9.83 20.27 -24.29
N PHE A 832 9.51 20.06 -25.56
CA PHE A 832 10.24 20.58 -26.71
C PHE A 832 9.40 21.58 -27.52
N THR A 833 10.00 22.71 -27.84
CA THR A 833 9.47 23.71 -28.77
C THR A 833 10.37 23.74 -30.00
N ALA A 834 9.78 23.44 -31.16
CA ALA A 834 10.47 23.43 -32.45
C ALA A 834 10.94 24.83 -32.86
N PRO A 835 12.02 24.93 -33.66
CA PRO A 835 12.43 26.21 -34.22
C PRO A 835 11.30 26.83 -35.06
N ARG A 836 11.18 28.16 -35.04
CA ARG A 836 10.19 28.89 -35.85
C ARG A 836 10.85 29.46 -37.09
N TRP A 837 10.07 29.53 -38.18
CA TRP A 837 10.56 29.92 -39.50
C TRP A 837 9.57 30.84 -40.21
N GLU A 838 10.11 31.80 -40.98
CA GLU A 838 9.39 32.53 -42.02
C GLU A 838 9.99 32.14 -43.37
N GLY A 839 9.29 31.27 -44.10
CA GLY A 839 9.87 30.61 -45.28
C GLY A 839 11.09 29.77 -44.88
N THR A 840 12.27 30.10 -45.42
CA THR A 840 13.54 29.42 -45.08
C THR A 840 14.36 30.16 -44.03
N LYS A 841 13.88 31.30 -43.52
CA LYS A 841 14.58 32.09 -42.51
C LYS A 841 14.13 31.67 -41.11
N LYS A 842 15.06 31.21 -40.28
CA LYS A 842 14.81 30.90 -38.86
C LYS A 842 14.52 32.20 -38.09
N THR A 843 13.39 32.25 -37.38
CA THR A 843 12.94 33.39 -36.57
C THR A 843 13.03 33.13 -35.06
N ALA A 844 13.02 31.87 -34.64
CA ALA A 844 13.30 31.47 -33.27
C ALA A 844 14.03 30.11 -33.21
N SER A 845 14.94 29.97 -32.25
CA SER A 845 15.61 28.71 -31.94
C SER A 845 14.67 27.70 -31.31
N ALA A 846 15.02 26.41 -31.44
CA ALA A 846 14.38 25.38 -30.66
C ALA A 846 14.61 25.65 -29.18
N ARG A 847 13.69 25.21 -28.32
CA ARG A 847 13.86 25.27 -26.86
C ARG A 847 13.44 23.95 -26.25
N MET A 848 14.05 23.59 -25.12
CA MET A 848 13.60 22.42 -24.37
C MET A 848 13.77 22.55 -22.88
N SER A 849 12.81 21.98 -22.16
CA SER A 849 12.96 21.61 -20.76
C SER A 849 13.12 20.10 -20.67
N VAL A 850 14.02 19.62 -19.80
CA VAL A 850 14.30 18.19 -19.65
C VAL A 850 14.31 17.84 -18.19
N TRP A 851 13.55 16.80 -17.83
CA TRP A 851 13.66 16.13 -16.55
C TRP A 851 14.34 14.78 -16.75
N TRP A 852 15.40 14.53 -15.98
CA TRP A 852 16.11 13.25 -15.95
C TRP A 852 15.82 12.57 -14.63
N ASN A 853 15.18 11.40 -14.66
CA ASN A 853 14.71 10.70 -13.45
C ASN A 853 13.85 11.58 -12.54
N GLY A 854 13.03 12.45 -13.15
CA GLY A 854 12.19 13.42 -12.43
C GLY A 854 12.91 14.69 -11.97
N VAL A 855 14.24 14.79 -12.09
CA VAL A 855 15.02 15.99 -11.77
C VAL A 855 15.06 16.93 -12.97
N LEU A 856 14.64 18.19 -12.80
CA LEU A 856 14.74 19.21 -13.85
C LEU A 856 16.21 19.55 -14.09
N VAL A 857 16.76 19.09 -15.22
CA VAL A 857 18.17 19.27 -15.59
C VAL A 857 18.40 20.34 -16.65
N HIS A 858 17.33 20.76 -17.33
CA HIS A 858 17.27 21.91 -18.23
C HIS A 858 15.91 22.57 -18.12
N ASP A 859 15.83 23.88 -17.86
CA ASP A 859 14.56 24.63 -17.89
C ASP A 859 14.54 25.64 -19.04
N ASN A 860 13.66 25.38 -20.02
CA ASN A 860 13.42 26.22 -21.19
C ASN A 860 14.69 26.73 -21.89
N VAL A 861 15.68 25.84 -22.03
CA VAL A 861 16.99 26.15 -22.58
C VAL A 861 16.87 26.35 -24.09
N GLU A 862 17.43 27.45 -24.59
CA GLU A 862 17.53 27.70 -26.02
C GLU A 862 18.58 26.78 -26.67
N VAL A 863 18.22 26.15 -27.79
CA VAL A 863 19.08 25.27 -28.58
C VAL A 863 19.28 25.90 -29.96
N PRO A 864 20.38 26.68 -30.14
CA PRO A 864 20.50 27.60 -31.26
C PRO A 864 20.76 26.91 -32.62
N ALA A 865 21.22 25.66 -32.60
CA ALA A 865 21.53 24.87 -33.79
C ALA A 865 21.31 23.37 -33.53
N LYS A 866 21.30 22.58 -34.61
CA LYS A 866 21.38 21.10 -34.54
C LYS A 866 22.54 20.63 -33.65
N THR A 867 22.40 19.46 -33.06
CA THR A 867 23.46 18.83 -32.25
C THR A 867 24.25 17.81 -33.07
N GLY A 868 25.53 17.66 -32.75
CA GLY A 868 26.39 16.61 -33.32
C GLY A 868 26.40 16.57 -34.86
N LEU A 869 26.38 15.36 -35.41
CA LEU A 869 26.37 15.10 -36.87
C LEU A 869 24.94 14.99 -37.44
N SER A 870 23.94 15.58 -36.79
CA SER A 870 22.56 15.50 -37.24
C SER A 870 22.33 16.28 -38.56
N PRO A 871 21.22 16.03 -39.30
CA PRO A 871 20.88 16.80 -40.49
C PRO A 871 20.74 18.30 -40.19
N ASP A 872 20.98 19.15 -41.19
CA ASP A 872 20.80 20.59 -41.05
C ASP A 872 19.35 20.97 -40.70
N GLU A 873 19.22 22.07 -39.96
CA GLU A 873 17.92 22.61 -39.60
C GLU A 873 17.14 23.03 -40.84
N ALA A 874 15.85 22.72 -40.86
CA ALA A 874 14.95 23.06 -41.95
C ALA A 874 13.55 23.39 -41.40
N PRO A 875 12.74 24.20 -42.10
CA PRO A 875 11.34 24.40 -41.75
C PRO A 875 10.53 23.11 -41.94
N GLY A 876 9.54 22.90 -41.07
CA GLY A 876 8.61 21.76 -41.11
C GLY A 876 8.77 20.82 -39.91
N ASP A 877 7.97 19.77 -39.92
CA ASP A 877 7.89 18.77 -38.86
C ASP A 877 8.77 17.58 -39.23
N PHE A 878 9.41 16.95 -38.25
CA PHE A 878 10.34 15.84 -38.49
C PHE A 878 10.18 14.74 -37.43
N PRO A 879 10.58 13.49 -37.73
CA PRO A 879 10.40 12.37 -36.81
C PRO A 879 11.27 12.50 -35.56
N LEU A 880 10.87 11.81 -34.49
CA LEU A 880 11.75 11.48 -33.37
C LEU A 880 12.73 10.40 -33.84
N LEU A 881 14.01 10.53 -33.48
CA LEU A 881 15.03 9.51 -33.76
C LEU A 881 15.61 8.97 -32.46
N LEU A 882 15.64 7.65 -32.33
CA LEU A 882 16.37 6.92 -31.29
C LEU A 882 17.67 6.39 -31.91
N GLN A 883 18.81 6.83 -31.39
CA GLN A 883 20.11 6.54 -32.00
C GLN A 883 20.61 5.16 -31.60
N ALA A 884 21.05 4.36 -32.57
CA ALA A 884 21.89 3.19 -32.32
C ALA A 884 23.35 3.56 -32.59
N HIS A 885 24.15 3.65 -31.53
CA HIS A 885 25.56 4.00 -31.62
C HIS A 885 26.46 2.84 -31.19
N THR A 886 27.64 2.73 -31.81
CA THR A 886 28.64 1.73 -31.42
C THR A 886 28.95 1.85 -29.93
N ASN A 887 28.91 0.71 -29.24
CA ASN A 887 29.05 0.62 -27.80
C ASN A 887 30.16 -0.36 -27.41
N ALA A 888 31.05 0.07 -26.52
CA ALA A 888 32.13 -0.75 -25.94
C ALA A 888 31.78 -1.32 -24.55
N ALA A 889 30.61 -0.99 -24.00
CA ALA A 889 30.04 -1.61 -22.81
C ALA A 889 29.42 -2.98 -23.14
N ASN A 890 28.92 -3.68 -22.12
CA ASN A 890 28.48 -5.07 -22.22
C ASN A 890 27.08 -5.22 -22.85
N GLY A 891 26.86 -4.62 -24.02
CA GLY A 891 25.61 -4.73 -24.78
C GLY A 891 25.19 -3.42 -25.46
N PRO A 892 23.99 -3.41 -26.08
CA PRO A 892 23.37 -2.19 -26.61
C PRO A 892 22.59 -1.41 -25.53
N VAL A 893 22.30 -0.14 -25.81
CA VAL A 893 21.30 0.65 -25.08
C VAL A 893 19.91 0.05 -25.33
N ARG A 894 19.03 0.06 -24.34
CA ARG A 894 17.67 -0.47 -24.41
C ARG A 894 16.65 0.65 -24.20
N PHE A 895 15.51 0.55 -24.89
CA PHE A 895 14.33 1.41 -24.70
C PHE A 895 13.11 0.56 -24.38
N ARG A 896 12.16 1.03 -23.56
CA ARG A 896 10.97 0.22 -23.23
C ARG A 896 9.64 0.92 -23.00
N ASN A 897 9.65 2.23 -22.84
CA ASN A 897 8.45 3.04 -22.69
C ASN A 897 8.75 4.42 -23.26
N VAL A 898 8.36 4.62 -24.51
CA VAL A 898 8.58 5.86 -25.25
C VAL A 898 7.25 6.30 -25.81
N TRP A 899 6.85 7.52 -25.51
CA TRP A 899 5.59 8.08 -26.01
C TRP A 899 5.69 9.57 -26.24
N ILE A 900 4.87 10.08 -27.17
CA ILE A 900 4.90 11.46 -27.65
C ILE A 900 3.50 12.05 -27.55
N VAL A 901 3.39 13.28 -27.05
CA VAL A 901 2.18 14.09 -27.15
C VAL A 901 2.47 15.25 -28.09
N ASN A 902 1.76 15.33 -29.20
CA ASN A 902 1.85 16.44 -30.13
C ASN A 902 1.15 17.68 -29.53
N ASP A 903 1.77 18.85 -29.61
CA ASP A 903 1.27 20.09 -29.00
C ASP A 903 1.31 21.28 -29.98
N PRO A 904 0.50 21.25 -31.05
CA PRO A 904 0.50 22.28 -32.08
C PRO A 904 -0.04 23.65 -31.60
N ALA A 905 -0.48 23.76 -30.35
CA ALA A 905 -1.03 24.98 -29.76
C ALA A 905 0.03 25.91 -29.12
N LYS A 906 1.29 25.46 -29.02
CA LYS A 906 2.47 26.28 -28.69
C LYS A 906 3.04 26.93 -29.95
#